data_AF-A0AAV1PFH4-F1
#
_entry.id   AF-A0AAV1PFH4-F1
#
_cell.length_a   1.000
_cell.length_b   1.000
_cell.length_c   1.000
_cell.angle_alpha   90.00
_cell.angle_beta   90.00
_cell.angle_gamma   90.00
#
_symmetry.space_group_name_H-M   'P 1'
#
loop_
_entity.id
_entity.type
_entity.pdbx_description
1 polymer ?
#
loop_
_entity_poly.entity_id
_entity_poly.type
_entity_poly.pdbx_seq_one_letter_code
_entity_poly.pdbx_strand_id
1 'polypeptide(L)'
;MSESSRSEDVVNQPLKVELSTLMAGMRSSTCALDPIQSNLKQMIHWSVTHTPPQNFKHNPASLPAQQGLSQVIDAGKSQQVGAAAAAASIHLILSAPLASLSSHGTVPLRHGDVNFTGAIQSSRSVVTGQGDVYTNHWAVRITGGPEQADRIAAKYGYMNLGQIGSLEDHYHFHHSRVVRRAAKSFKGPHSFIHMDPQVEWAQQQLVKPRVKRYTKSDPNFIHFNDPKWSNMWYIHCNDNSSRCRSEMNILAAWQRGFTGKNVVVTILDDGIERNHPDLAQNYDHLASYDVNGNDHDPTPRYDSRNENIHGTRCAGEVAAVANNSHCIVGIAYNAHIGGIRMLDGDVTDIVEAKSLGIRPDYIDIYSASWGPKDDGKTVDGPGPLTKQAFEQGIKKGRKGLGSIFVWASGNGGRQGDHCSCDGYTSSIFTISISSTTENGNKPWYLEVCSSIMATTYSSGEFSERKIVTTDLRHRCTDSHTGTSVSAPIVAGIIALALEANLLLTWRDVQHLLVKTSRPVHLRADDWKNNAAGHRVSHLYGFGLVDAGAMVLEATKWRTVPPQHTCTQIHERRTRYIQAGQRLNSSITSSGCSEQAEQHVDYLEHVVVKVLIVHPRRGDLEINLISPSGTKSKLLAKRLFDSSNGGFRNWEFMTVHFWGEKAKGTWTLEIIDTPSKLRNPEVLGNLKEWALILYGTSEHPYQPYRGQHSQSRMLEITNPEEIPEEPELQLEEEEENEYNGPCHSECGEQGCDGPDADHCLNCINFSFGSLKSGRTCVNHCPSGHYEDITSRRCRRCTKGCEKCDGRSASSCLLCRRGLYLNALNSSCIDTCPSGYFADESQRLCLMCHERCMTCLRYADRCTACSEGYSLAGMTCVPECTNGTFFHLEEMTCSPCHSSCRTCTGPGKEECIQCAEGYLQQEWRCVQTCIPGYYSEEAAGVPHKMCHRCEANCLTCSGPGMTCTRCKESYSLVSRTCIVDASCNNADEVFCEMVKSNRLCEKTLYRQFCCRTCLMNG
;
A
#
# COMPACT_ATOMS: atom_id res chain seq x y z
N MET A 1 57.57 15.09 -28.66
CA MET A 1 58.02 16.50 -28.58
C MET A 1 56.84 17.29 -28.05
N SER A 2 56.86 17.92 -26.87
CA SER A 2 57.95 18.02 -25.87
C SER A 2 57.36 18.31 -24.48
N GLU A 3 57.81 17.57 -23.46
CA GLU A 3 58.24 18.01 -22.11
C GLU A 3 57.31 18.90 -21.22
N SER A 4 57.29 18.79 -19.89
CA SER A 4 58.20 18.10 -18.95
C SER A 4 57.52 17.60 -17.65
N SER A 5 58.01 16.48 -17.12
CA SER A 5 58.23 16.06 -15.69
C SER A 5 57.53 16.78 -14.53
N ARG A 6 57.15 16.13 -13.41
CA ARG A 6 57.95 15.23 -12.52
C ARG A 6 57.01 14.29 -11.71
N SER A 7 57.21 12.96 -11.66
CA SER A 7 58.16 12.15 -10.82
C SER A 7 57.69 11.98 -9.37
N GLU A 8 57.69 10.82 -8.69
CA GLU A 8 58.13 9.41 -8.89
C GLU A 8 57.16 8.51 -8.03
N ASP A 9 56.75 7.27 -8.37
CA ASP A 9 57.46 5.96 -8.49
C ASP A 9 57.97 5.37 -7.14
N VAL A 10 57.91 4.06 -6.82
CA VAL A 10 57.59 2.85 -7.63
C VAL A 10 57.02 1.64 -6.81
N VAL A 11 56.60 0.60 -7.54
CA VAL A 11 55.95 -0.71 -7.24
C VAL A 11 56.49 -1.59 -6.07
N ASN A 12 55.57 -1.95 -5.15
CA ASN A 12 55.16 -3.29 -4.61
C ASN A 12 56.11 -4.52 -4.38
N GLN A 13 55.94 -5.16 -3.20
CA GLN A 13 56.16 -6.60 -2.82
C GLN A 13 57.60 -7.18 -2.69
N PRO A 14 57.87 -8.34 -2.01
CA PRO A 14 56.97 -9.31 -1.33
C PRO A 14 57.38 -9.86 0.09
N LEU A 15 56.46 -10.62 0.74
CA LEU A 15 56.64 -11.83 1.61
C LEU A 15 57.33 -11.83 3.02
N LYS A 16 56.75 -12.68 3.92
CA LYS A 16 57.32 -13.43 5.09
C LYS A 16 57.65 -12.64 6.41
N VAL A 17 57.29 -13.04 7.66
CA VAL A 17 57.53 -14.26 8.52
C VAL A 17 58.81 -14.10 9.40
N GLU A 18 58.91 -14.41 10.72
CA GLU A 18 58.11 -15.28 11.64
C GLU A 18 58.20 -14.92 13.17
N LEU A 19 57.47 -15.67 14.02
CA LEU A 19 57.62 -16.07 15.45
C LEU A 19 58.49 -15.28 16.48
N SER A 20 57.97 -15.14 17.73
CA SER A 20 58.57 -15.71 18.98
C SER A 20 57.83 -15.29 20.29
N THR A 21 58.22 -15.83 21.45
CA THR A 21 57.43 -15.82 22.72
C THR A 21 58.31 -15.78 23.98
N LEU A 22 57.83 -15.24 25.11
CA LEU A 22 58.43 -15.47 26.46
C LEU A 22 57.42 -15.28 27.62
N MET A 23 57.74 -15.86 28.80
CA MET A 23 56.93 -15.85 30.04
C MET A 23 57.28 -14.61 30.93
N ALA A 24 56.64 -14.23 32.05
CA ALA A 24 55.56 -14.75 32.92
C ALA A 24 54.88 -13.54 33.67
N GLY A 25 54.04 -13.61 34.71
CA GLY A 25 53.44 -14.72 35.50
C GLY A 25 52.88 -14.26 36.87
N MET A 26 52.04 -15.12 37.51
CA MET A 26 51.46 -15.02 38.88
C MET A 26 50.41 -13.93 39.22
N ARG A 27 49.66 -14.21 40.30
CA ARG A 27 48.37 -13.61 40.73
C ARG A 27 48.54 -12.44 41.72
N SER A 28 47.53 -11.56 41.83
CA SER A 28 46.66 -11.42 43.04
C SER A 28 45.95 -10.05 43.13
N SER A 29 44.76 -10.03 43.79
CA SER A 29 44.13 -8.87 44.48
C SER A 29 43.67 -7.66 43.63
N THR A 30 42.72 -6.77 44.02
CA THR A 30 41.50 -6.76 44.88
C THR A 30 40.85 -5.36 44.73
N CYS A 31 39.78 -5.07 45.48
CA CYS A 31 39.17 -3.76 45.73
C CYS A 31 38.21 -3.25 44.65
N ALA A 32 37.13 -2.50 44.91
CA ALA A 32 36.33 -2.05 46.08
C ALA A 32 35.90 -0.58 45.84
N LEU A 33 34.86 -0.12 46.53
CA LEU A 33 34.18 1.16 46.30
C LEU A 33 34.75 2.30 47.16
N ASP A 34 34.61 3.55 46.64
CA ASP A 34 34.69 4.85 47.34
C ASP A 34 36.08 5.25 47.92
N PRO A 35 36.39 6.56 48.21
CA PRO A 35 35.43 7.63 48.54
C PRO A 35 35.70 9.11 48.07
N ILE A 36 34.61 9.88 47.92
CA ILE A 36 34.29 11.21 48.53
C ILE A 36 35.21 12.47 48.34
N GLN A 37 34.56 13.64 48.12
CA GLN A 37 35.01 15.06 48.29
C GLN A 37 35.97 15.68 47.24
N SER A 38 35.99 17.00 46.95
CA SER A 38 35.21 18.21 47.36
C SER A 38 35.32 19.29 46.23
N ASN A 39 34.69 20.49 46.19
CA ASN A 39 34.46 21.53 47.21
C ASN A 39 33.53 22.69 46.70
N LEU A 40 32.76 23.34 47.61
CA LEU A 40 32.21 24.75 47.61
C LEU A 40 31.43 25.31 46.38
N LYS A 41 30.39 26.17 46.47
CA LYS A 41 29.69 26.97 47.53
C LYS A 41 28.16 26.97 47.21
N GLN A 42 27.24 26.78 48.16
CA GLN A 42 26.49 27.81 48.97
C GLN A 42 25.72 28.86 48.13
N MET A 43 24.48 29.32 48.44
CA MET A 43 23.43 29.12 49.48
C MET A 43 22.17 29.91 48.95
N ILE A 44 20.90 29.91 49.40
CA ILE A 44 19.99 29.35 50.44
C ILE A 44 18.53 29.62 49.89
N HIS A 45 17.35 29.29 50.44
CA HIS A 45 16.67 28.20 51.19
C HIS A 45 15.29 28.77 51.67
N TRP A 46 14.25 27.93 51.83
CA TRP A 46 12.90 28.20 52.41
C TRP A 46 11.82 29.05 51.67
N SER A 47 10.77 28.34 51.19
CA SER A 47 9.34 28.37 51.60
C SER A 47 8.56 29.68 51.96
N VAL A 48 7.24 29.61 51.67
CA VAL A 48 6.06 30.31 52.29
C VAL A 48 5.26 31.31 51.40
N THR A 49 3.96 31.37 51.69
CA THR A 49 2.73 31.78 51.01
C THR A 49 2.42 33.28 50.72
N HIS A 50 1.49 33.51 49.78
CA HIS A 50 0.37 34.49 49.80
C HIS A 50 0.62 36.04 49.84
N THR A 51 0.32 36.73 48.72
CA THR A 51 -0.35 38.09 48.63
C THR A 51 0.30 39.29 49.36
N PRO A 52 -0.27 40.53 49.39
CA PRO A 52 -1.13 41.32 48.46
C PRO A 52 -0.26 42.50 47.88
N PRO A 53 -0.64 43.80 47.67
CA PRO A 53 -1.94 44.52 47.58
C PRO A 53 -2.10 45.43 46.32
N GLN A 54 -3.01 46.42 46.39
CA GLN A 54 -3.57 47.25 45.29
C GLN A 54 -3.03 48.72 45.25
N ASN A 55 -3.62 49.52 44.33
CA ASN A 55 -3.77 51.00 44.32
C ASN A 55 -2.67 51.85 43.60
N PHE A 56 -2.96 53.00 42.94
CA PHE A 56 -4.24 53.72 42.71
C PHE A 56 -4.20 54.72 41.50
N LYS A 57 -5.37 54.92 40.85
CA LYS A 57 -5.96 56.20 40.32
C LYS A 57 -5.53 56.95 39.02
N HIS A 58 -6.60 57.31 38.27
CA HIS A 58 -6.89 58.53 37.47
C HIS A 58 -6.30 58.82 36.06
N ASN A 59 -7.16 58.71 35.03
CA ASN A 59 -7.78 59.76 34.16
C ASN A 59 -7.12 61.16 34.05
N PRO A 60 -7.36 61.94 32.94
CA PRO A 60 -8.53 61.87 32.00
C PRO A 60 -8.25 62.06 30.48
N ALA A 61 -9.27 61.83 29.61
CA ALA A 61 -9.80 62.80 28.61
C ALA A 61 -10.75 62.19 27.51
N SER A 62 -11.61 63.05 26.94
CA SER A 62 -12.39 62.94 25.67
C SER A 62 -13.49 61.87 25.44
N LEU A 63 -14.72 62.38 25.26
CA LEU A 63 -15.90 61.84 24.53
C LEU A 63 -15.88 62.36 23.05
N PRO A 64 -16.88 62.12 22.14
CA PRO A 64 -18.14 61.34 22.18
C PRO A 64 -18.15 60.15 21.16
N ALA A 65 -19.11 59.23 21.03
CA ALA A 65 -20.52 59.03 21.43
C ALA A 65 -21.61 59.32 20.35
N GLN A 66 -22.23 58.25 19.82
CA GLN A 66 -23.57 58.11 19.17
C GLN A 66 -23.85 56.59 19.07
N GLN A 67 -25.00 55.94 19.29
CA GLN A 67 -26.41 56.18 19.73
C GLN A 67 -27.47 55.70 18.71
N GLY A 68 -28.40 54.86 19.21
CA GLY A 68 -29.72 54.56 18.63
C GLY A 68 -29.84 53.27 17.79
N LEU A 69 -30.97 52.53 17.75
CA LEU A 69 -32.21 52.42 18.58
C LEU A 69 -32.79 50.98 18.29
N SER A 70 -33.38 50.23 19.23
CA SER A 70 -34.83 50.21 19.64
C SER A 70 -35.80 49.77 18.52
N GLN A 71 -36.84 48.92 18.66
CA GLN A 71 -37.52 48.22 19.80
C GLN A 71 -38.23 46.93 19.25
N VAL A 72 -38.34 45.80 19.97
CA VAL A 72 -39.49 45.31 20.81
C VAL A 72 -40.84 45.17 20.06
N ILE A 73 -41.51 44.00 20.03
CA ILE A 73 -42.54 43.46 20.98
C ILE A 73 -42.57 41.90 20.83
N ASP A 74 -42.35 41.07 21.87
CA ASP A 74 -43.24 40.59 22.97
C ASP A 74 -44.21 39.45 22.55
N ALA A 75 -44.60 38.41 23.33
CA ALA A 75 -44.31 37.97 24.71
C ALA A 75 -44.62 36.44 24.88
N GLY A 76 -44.14 35.73 25.94
CA GLY A 76 -44.64 34.34 26.14
C GLY A 76 -44.07 33.29 27.15
N LYS A 77 -43.51 33.65 28.33
CA LYS A 77 -43.46 32.87 29.62
C LYS A 77 -43.09 31.34 29.65
N SER A 78 -42.01 30.89 30.34
CA SER A 78 -41.81 30.68 31.82
C SER A 78 -42.15 29.25 32.28
N GLN A 79 -41.49 28.51 33.21
CA GLN A 79 -40.53 28.78 34.33
C GLN A 79 -39.62 27.49 34.53
N GLN A 80 -38.33 27.46 34.93
CA GLN A 80 -37.64 27.81 36.21
C GLN A 80 -38.09 26.94 37.44
N VAL A 81 -37.27 26.32 38.33
CA VAL A 81 -35.80 26.25 38.68
C VAL A 81 -35.46 24.88 39.36
N GLY A 82 -34.20 24.37 39.36
CA GLY A 82 -33.72 23.34 40.33
C GLY A 82 -32.27 22.80 40.12
N ALA A 83 -31.51 22.46 41.19
CA ALA A 83 -30.11 22.00 41.08
C ALA A 83 -29.55 21.10 42.23
N ALA A 84 -28.68 20.14 41.84
CA ALA A 84 -27.48 19.57 42.51
C ALA A 84 -27.50 18.82 43.90
N ALA A 85 -26.58 17.83 43.98
CA ALA A 85 -25.76 17.35 45.13
C ALA A 85 -26.19 16.18 46.08
N ALA A 86 -25.59 15.00 45.82
CA ALA A 86 -24.72 14.16 46.70
C ALA A 86 -25.20 13.36 47.97
N ALA A 87 -24.67 12.11 48.05
CA ALA A 87 -24.08 11.39 49.22
C ALA A 87 -24.83 10.29 50.06
N ALA A 88 -24.24 9.07 50.02
CA ALA A 88 -23.84 8.15 51.14
C ALA A 88 -24.82 7.30 52.02
N SER A 89 -24.87 5.98 51.73
CA SER A 89 -24.45 4.81 52.58
C SER A 89 -25.19 4.31 53.88
N ILE A 90 -25.07 2.97 54.12
CA ILE A 90 -24.99 2.18 55.42
C ILE A 90 -26.11 1.12 55.79
N HIS A 91 -25.78 -0.20 55.65
CA HIS A 91 -26.03 -1.41 56.53
C HIS A 91 -27.46 -1.90 56.96
N LEU A 92 -27.76 -3.13 57.50
CA LEU A 92 -27.07 -4.42 57.88
C LEU A 92 -28.10 -5.62 58.08
N ILE A 93 -27.64 -6.90 58.16
CA ILE A 93 -28.19 -8.05 59.00
C ILE A 93 -29.54 -8.76 58.59
N LEU A 94 -29.85 -10.09 58.76
CA LEU A 94 -29.17 -11.37 59.18
C LEU A 94 -29.93 -12.71 58.80
N SER A 95 -29.21 -13.85 58.71
CA SER A 95 -29.56 -15.29 59.00
C SER A 95 -30.68 -16.13 58.28
N ALA A 96 -30.58 -17.47 58.42
CA ALA A 96 -31.42 -18.60 57.92
C ALA A 96 -31.70 -19.62 59.10
N PRO A 97 -31.92 -20.98 59.03
CA PRO A 97 -32.00 -21.99 57.92
C PRO A 97 -32.97 -23.25 58.10
N LEU A 98 -32.80 -24.30 57.26
CA LEU A 98 -32.97 -25.80 57.45
C LEU A 98 -34.22 -26.65 57.02
N ALA A 99 -33.93 -27.84 56.42
CA ALA A 99 -34.67 -29.16 56.31
C ALA A 99 -36.07 -29.24 55.63
N SER A 100 -36.65 -30.36 55.10
CA SER A 100 -36.28 -31.72 54.56
C SER A 100 -37.60 -32.38 53.96
N LEU A 101 -37.82 -33.61 53.42
CA LEU A 101 -37.10 -34.84 52.98
C LEU A 101 -38.04 -35.78 52.13
N SER A 102 -37.53 -36.67 51.23
CA SER A 102 -38.24 -37.85 50.59
C SER A 102 -39.35 -37.53 49.54
N SER A 103 -40.14 -38.41 48.86
CA SER A 103 -40.07 -39.80 48.26
C SER A 103 -41.44 -40.11 47.54
N HIS A 104 -41.81 -41.16 46.73
CA HIS A 104 -41.18 -42.25 45.93
C HIS A 104 -42.22 -42.88 44.91
N GLY A 105 -41.78 -43.67 43.90
CA GLY A 105 -42.58 -44.66 43.10
C GLY A 105 -43.38 -44.20 41.85
N THR A 106 -43.98 -45.07 40.99
CA THR A 106 -43.38 -45.97 39.94
C THR A 106 -44.40 -46.64 38.95
N VAL A 107 -44.20 -46.51 37.59
CA VAL A 107 -44.24 -47.61 36.54
C VAL A 107 -45.62 -48.24 36.07
N PRO A 108 -45.88 -48.77 34.81
CA PRO A 108 -45.47 -48.48 33.40
C PRO A 108 -46.47 -48.87 32.20
N LEU A 109 -46.01 -48.87 30.91
CA LEU A 109 -46.48 -49.62 29.66
C LEU A 109 -47.75 -49.14 28.87
N ARG A 110 -48.06 -49.43 27.56
CA ARG A 110 -47.58 -50.30 26.40
C ARG A 110 -48.12 -49.73 25.01
N HIS A 111 -47.37 -49.64 23.87
CA HIS A 111 -47.18 -50.54 22.65
C HIS A 111 -48.04 -50.35 21.35
N GLY A 112 -47.45 -50.70 20.17
CA GLY A 112 -48.00 -50.70 18.77
C GLY A 112 -47.47 -49.55 17.87
N ASP A 113 -46.71 -49.66 16.75
CA ASP A 113 -46.61 -50.53 15.52
C ASP A 113 -47.55 -50.04 14.36
N VAL A 114 -47.19 -49.93 13.05
CA VAL A 114 -46.77 -50.96 12.04
C VAL A 114 -46.31 -50.32 10.66
N ASN A 115 -45.21 -50.81 10.02
CA ASN A 115 -44.86 -50.96 8.55
C ASN A 115 -45.04 -49.86 7.45
N PHE A 116 -44.38 -49.83 6.26
CA PHE A 116 -43.08 -50.34 5.73
C PHE A 116 -42.74 -49.68 4.34
N THR A 117 -41.67 -50.14 3.67
CA THR A 117 -41.15 -49.83 2.29
C THR A 117 -40.23 -48.59 2.13
N GLY A 118 -39.17 -48.61 1.30
CA GLY A 118 -38.57 -49.78 0.63
C GLY A 118 -37.64 -49.52 -0.57
N ALA A 119 -36.41 -49.02 -0.36
CA ALA A 119 -35.31 -49.09 -1.35
C ALA A 119 -33.93 -48.92 -0.66
N ILE A 120 -32.89 -49.61 -1.14
CA ILE A 120 -31.52 -49.52 -0.59
C ILE A 120 -30.54 -49.19 -1.72
N GLN A 121 -29.79 -48.10 -1.57
CA GLN A 121 -28.54 -47.84 -2.29
C GLN A 121 -27.48 -47.40 -1.28
N SER A 122 -26.24 -47.89 -1.43
CA SER A 122 -25.20 -47.72 -0.42
C SER A 122 -24.31 -46.52 -0.70
N SER A 123 -24.34 -45.53 0.20
CA SER A 123 -23.35 -44.45 0.26
C SER A 123 -23.10 -44.07 1.73
N ARG A 124 -21.85 -44.20 2.18
CA ARG A 124 -21.45 -43.88 3.57
C ARG A 124 -21.50 -42.36 3.82
N SER A 125 -22.56 -41.87 4.46
CA SER A 125 -22.62 -40.49 4.97
C SER A 125 -21.86 -40.36 6.30
N VAL A 126 -20.94 -39.40 6.38
CA VAL A 126 -20.23 -39.06 7.63
C VAL A 126 -21.19 -38.43 8.64
N VAL A 127 -21.13 -38.86 9.91
CA VAL A 127 -21.98 -38.32 10.98
C VAL A 127 -21.38 -37.03 11.54
N THR A 128 -21.92 -35.88 11.14
CA THR A 128 -21.61 -34.57 11.75
C THR A 128 -22.58 -34.27 12.88
N GLY A 129 -22.18 -34.52 14.13
CA GLY A 129 -23.02 -34.26 15.30
C GLY A 129 -23.03 -32.79 15.74
N GLN A 130 -24.12 -32.06 15.43
CA GLN A 130 -24.48 -30.84 16.15
C GLN A 130 -25.53 -31.18 17.23
N GLY A 131 -25.24 -30.84 18.48
CA GLY A 131 -26.15 -31.01 19.62
C GLY A 131 -26.59 -29.67 20.20
N ASP A 132 -27.83 -29.60 20.69
CA ASP A 132 -28.39 -28.41 21.33
C ASP A 132 -27.62 -27.99 22.60
N VAL A 133 -27.27 -26.71 22.69
CA VAL A 133 -26.62 -26.12 23.86
C VAL A 133 -27.61 -25.28 24.65
N TYR A 134 -27.97 -25.76 25.83
CA TYR A 134 -28.89 -25.11 26.77
C TYR A 134 -28.13 -24.07 27.63
N THR A 135 -28.79 -22.96 27.95
CA THR A 135 -28.26 -21.90 28.81
C THR A 135 -28.93 -21.89 30.19
N ASN A 136 -28.40 -21.09 31.11
CA ASN A 136 -28.96 -20.82 32.44
C ASN A 136 -30.03 -19.70 32.46
N HIS A 137 -30.60 -19.38 31.30
CA HIS A 137 -31.64 -18.36 31.10
C HIS A 137 -32.95 -18.99 30.60
N TRP A 138 -34.07 -18.39 30.97
CA TRP A 138 -35.43 -18.79 30.61
C TRP A 138 -36.22 -17.56 30.15
N ALA A 139 -37.12 -17.77 29.18
CA ALA A 139 -38.24 -16.87 28.95
C ALA A 139 -39.47 -17.50 29.59
N VAL A 140 -40.27 -16.71 30.30
CA VAL A 140 -41.42 -17.18 31.09
C VAL A 140 -42.58 -16.21 30.89
N ARG A 141 -43.79 -16.70 30.65
CA ARG A 141 -45.01 -15.89 30.51
C ARG A 141 -45.88 -16.07 31.76
N ILE A 142 -46.16 -14.97 32.44
CA ILE A 142 -46.87 -14.90 33.72
C ILE A 142 -47.83 -13.72 33.64
N THR A 143 -49.13 -13.99 33.66
CA THR A 143 -50.15 -12.92 33.68
C THR A 143 -50.25 -12.28 35.06
N GLY A 144 -50.25 -10.95 35.10
CA GLY A 144 -50.42 -10.19 36.34
C GLY A 144 -49.27 -9.24 36.67
N GLY A 145 -48.39 -8.93 35.70
CA GLY A 145 -47.39 -7.89 35.86
C GLY A 145 -46.12 -8.30 36.65
N PRO A 146 -45.17 -7.37 36.80
CA PRO A 146 -43.80 -7.66 37.24
C PRO A 146 -43.71 -8.19 38.67
N GLU A 147 -44.54 -7.70 39.61
CA GLU A 147 -44.53 -8.17 41.00
C GLU A 147 -44.94 -9.65 41.12
N GLN A 148 -45.92 -10.08 40.30
CA GLN A 148 -46.35 -11.47 40.23
C GLN A 148 -45.30 -12.35 39.56
N ALA A 149 -44.54 -11.81 38.61
CA ALA A 149 -43.38 -12.47 38.01
C ALA A 149 -42.21 -12.61 39.00
N ASP A 150 -41.86 -11.57 39.76
CA ASP A 150 -40.82 -11.61 40.79
C ASP A 150 -41.14 -12.65 41.87
N ARG A 151 -42.40 -12.69 42.32
CA ARG A 151 -42.89 -13.67 43.28
C ARG A 151 -42.72 -15.11 42.80
N ILE A 152 -43.00 -15.38 41.52
CA ILE A 152 -42.85 -16.73 40.92
C ILE A 152 -41.38 -17.05 40.64
N ALA A 153 -40.57 -16.07 40.24
CA ALA A 153 -39.13 -16.24 40.07
C ALA A 153 -38.51 -16.72 41.39
N ALA A 154 -38.75 -15.98 42.48
CA ALA A 154 -38.27 -16.33 43.81
C ALA A 154 -38.77 -17.71 44.27
N LYS A 155 -40.06 -18.03 44.04
CA LYS A 155 -40.68 -19.32 44.39
C LYS A 155 -39.95 -20.54 43.79
N TYR A 156 -39.43 -20.43 42.56
CA TYR A 156 -38.71 -21.52 41.88
C TYR A 156 -37.18 -21.33 41.82
N GLY A 157 -36.62 -20.40 42.61
CA GLY A 157 -35.17 -20.16 42.71
C GLY A 157 -34.55 -19.36 41.57
N TYR A 158 -35.37 -18.74 40.72
CA TYR A 158 -34.94 -17.84 39.65
C TYR A 158 -34.77 -16.41 40.15
N MET A 159 -33.94 -15.67 39.44
CA MET A 159 -33.87 -14.20 39.49
C MET A 159 -34.58 -13.66 38.25
N ASN A 160 -35.61 -12.84 38.42
CA ASN A 160 -36.20 -12.09 37.32
C ASN A 160 -35.23 -10.99 36.87
N LEU A 161 -35.09 -10.79 35.58
CA LEU A 161 -34.27 -9.76 34.94
C LEU A 161 -35.14 -8.69 34.25
N GLY A 162 -36.46 -8.72 34.47
CA GLY A 162 -37.44 -7.82 33.90
C GLY A 162 -38.15 -8.37 32.66
N GLN A 163 -39.02 -7.55 32.08
CA GLN A 163 -39.81 -7.89 30.90
C GLN A 163 -38.93 -8.01 29.64
N ILE A 164 -39.26 -8.93 28.73
CA ILE A 164 -38.54 -9.17 27.47
C ILE A 164 -38.95 -8.09 26.46
N GLY A 165 -38.41 -6.88 26.65
CA GLY A 165 -38.74 -5.72 25.83
C GLY A 165 -40.23 -5.38 25.91
N SER A 166 -40.86 -5.15 24.76
CA SER A 166 -42.28 -4.81 24.64
C SER A 166 -43.23 -6.02 24.66
N LEU A 167 -42.77 -7.20 25.10
CA LEU A 167 -43.64 -8.37 25.25
C LEU A 167 -44.31 -8.35 26.64
N GLU A 168 -45.53 -7.84 26.69
CA GLU A 168 -46.36 -7.81 27.91
C GLU A 168 -46.47 -9.21 28.56
N ASP A 169 -46.42 -9.26 29.89
CA ASP A 169 -46.44 -10.49 30.71
C ASP A 169 -45.34 -11.54 30.38
N HIS A 170 -44.32 -11.22 29.57
CA HIS A 170 -43.18 -12.11 29.28
C HIS A 170 -41.89 -11.63 29.96
N TYR A 171 -41.32 -12.46 30.82
CA TYR A 171 -40.20 -12.12 31.71
C TYR A 171 -38.96 -12.98 31.48
N HIS A 172 -37.79 -12.37 31.67
CA HIS A 172 -36.49 -13.01 31.50
C HIS A 172 -35.99 -13.55 32.83
N PHE A 173 -36.06 -14.85 33.04
CA PHE A 173 -35.63 -15.48 34.29
C PHE A 173 -34.22 -16.08 34.15
N HIS A 174 -33.39 -15.96 35.19
CA HIS A 174 -32.04 -16.52 35.26
C HIS A 174 -31.87 -17.39 36.49
N HIS A 175 -31.30 -18.59 36.35
CA HIS A 175 -31.10 -19.52 37.46
C HIS A 175 -29.60 -19.74 37.74
N SER A 176 -29.10 -19.14 38.83
CA SER A 176 -27.67 -19.08 39.17
C SER A 176 -27.00 -20.43 39.43
N ARG A 177 -27.78 -21.48 39.72
CA ARG A 177 -27.28 -22.85 39.96
C ARG A 177 -27.32 -23.76 38.72
N VAL A 178 -27.69 -23.23 37.55
CA VAL A 178 -27.63 -23.97 36.27
C VAL A 178 -26.40 -23.53 35.49
N VAL A 179 -25.70 -24.49 34.85
CA VAL A 179 -24.48 -24.23 34.10
C VAL A 179 -24.79 -23.45 32.81
N ARG A 180 -24.02 -22.40 32.52
CA ARG A 180 -24.23 -21.44 31.42
C ARG A 180 -24.23 -22.06 30.00
N ARG A 181 -23.62 -23.24 29.84
CA ARG A 181 -23.66 -24.06 28.62
C ARG A 181 -23.77 -25.53 29.04
N ALA A 182 -24.87 -26.19 28.72
CA ALA A 182 -25.10 -27.60 28.99
C ALA A 182 -25.57 -28.32 27.72
N ALA A 183 -25.04 -29.52 27.44
CA ALA A 183 -25.40 -30.32 26.26
C ALA A 183 -26.76 -31.05 26.39
N LYS A 184 -27.45 -30.89 27.53
CA LYS A 184 -28.80 -31.41 27.82
C LYS A 184 -29.50 -30.45 28.78
N SER A 185 -30.83 -30.35 28.68
CA SER A 185 -31.63 -29.60 29.67
C SER A 185 -31.47 -30.21 31.07
N PHE A 186 -31.26 -29.36 32.07
CA PHE A 186 -31.00 -29.79 33.44
C PHE A 186 -32.33 -30.02 34.17
N LYS A 187 -32.61 -31.26 34.60
CA LYS A 187 -33.83 -31.58 35.37
C LYS A 187 -33.56 -31.38 36.86
N GLY A 188 -34.31 -30.46 37.48
CA GLY A 188 -34.16 -30.07 38.89
C GLY A 188 -35.33 -29.18 39.34
N PRO A 189 -35.32 -28.64 40.58
CA PRO A 189 -36.47 -27.91 41.14
C PRO A 189 -36.97 -26.74 40.26
N HIS A 190 -36.04 -26.05 39.60
CA HIS A 190 -36.33 -24.98 38.64
C HIS A 190 -37.22 -25.44 37.47
N SER A 191 -37.12 -26.70 37.03
CA SER A 191 -37.94 -27.24 35.93
C SER A 191 -39.42 -27.48 36.29
N PHE A 192 -39.82 -27.32 37.55
CA PHE A 192 -41.24 -27.34 37.95
C PHE A 192 -41.98 -26.02 37.74
N ILE A 193 -41.30 -24.94 37.31
CA ILE A 193 -41.96 -23.66 36.99
C ILE A 193 -43.08 -23.79 35.94
N HIS A 194 -42.96 -24.77 35.04
CA HIS A 194 -43.97 -25.14 34.03
C HIS A 194 -45.26 -25.76 34.62
N MET A 195 -45.32 -25.99 35.93
CA MET A 195 -46.48 -26.56 36.64
C MET A 195 -47.14 -25.55 37.60
N ASP A 196 -46.68 -24.29 37.61
CA ASP A 196 -47.36 -23.25 38.37
C ASP A 196 -48.62 -22.78 37.61
N PRO A 197 -49.81 -22.73 38.24
CA PRO A 197 -51.03 -22.30 37.56
C PRO A 197 -51.01 -20.82 37.13
N GLN A 198 -50.03 -20.02 37.57
CA GLN A 198 -49.82 -18.63 37.13
C GLN A 198 -48.73 -18.50 36.03
N VAL A 199 -48.11 -19.61 35.60
CA VAL A 199 -47.13 -19.64 34.50
C VAL A 199 -47.81 -20.26 33.27
N GLU A 200 -48.28 -19.42 32.35
CA GLU A 200 -48.91 -19.88 31.11
C GLU A 200 -47.89 -20.60 30.19
N TRP A 201 -46.62 -20.20 30.26
CA TRP A 201 -45.55 -20.78 29.44
C TRP A 201 -44.16 -20.54 30.04
N ALA A 202 -43.23 -21.46 29.81
CA ALA A 202 -41.82 -21.24 30.08
C ALA A 202 -40.95 -21.99 29.05
N GLN A 203 -39.76 -21.46 28.74
CA GLN A 203 -38.77 -22.13 27.90
C GLN A 203 -37.34 -21.78 28.32
N GLN A 204 -36.54 -22.82 28.61
CA GLN A 204 -35.09 -22.70 28.77
C GLN A 204 -34.47 -22.25 27.44
N GLN A 205 -33.69 -21.18 27.47
CA GLN A 205 -33.13 -20.57 26.27
C GLN A 205 -31.96 -21.39 25.73
N LEU A 206 -32.04 -21.70 24.44
CA LEU A 206 -31.05 -22.46 23.66
C LEU A 206 -30.13 -21.49 22.92
N VAL A 207 -28.84 -21.84 22.83
CA VAL A 207 -27.87 -21.12 21.99
C VAL A 207 -28.17 -21.45 20.53
N LYS A 208 -29.08 -20.69 19.91
CA LYS A 208 -29.36 -20.80 18.48
C LYS A 208 -28.20 -20.20 17.67
N PRO A 209 -27.47 -20.99 16.85
CA PRO A 209 -26.50 -20.42 15.92
C PRO A 209 -27.23 -19.56 14.90
N ARG A 210 -26.95 -18.25 14.92
CA ARG A 210 -27.54 -17.27 13.99
C ARG A 210 -26.46 -16.72 13.07
N VAL A 211 -26.35 -17.28 11.88
CA VAL A 211 -25.61 -16.64 10.78
C VAL A 211 -26.45 -15.46 10.26
N LYS A 212 -25.80 -14.35 9.89
CA LYS A 212 -26.46 -13.18 9.30
C LYS A 212 -27.13 -13.62 8.00
N ARG A 213 -28.46 -13.46 7.88
CA ARG A 213 -29.16 -13.75 6.62
C ARG A 213 -28.81 -12.66 5.61
N TYR A 214 -27.96 -12.98 4.65
CA TYR A 214 -27.74 -12.12 3.49
C TYR A 214 -29.05 -12.04 2.70
N THR A 215 -29.70 -10.88 2.74
CA THR A 215 -30.57 -10.44 1.64
C THR A 215 -29.77 -10.53 0.34
N LYS A 216 -30.38 -10.96 -0.77
CA LYS A 216 -29.72 -10.97 -2.09
C LYS A 216 -29.05 -9.62 -2.30
N SER A 217 -27.73 -9.61 -2.36
CA SER A 217 -26.94 -8.39 -2.49
C SER A 217 -27.17 -7.79 -3.87
N ASP A 218 -27.18 -6.46 -3.90
CA ASP A 218 -26.85 -5.72 -5.12
C ASP A 218 -25.48 -6.25 -5.62
N PRO A 219 -25.34 -6.67 -6.90
CA PRO A 219 -24.09 -7.22 -7.43
C PRO A 219 -22.91 -6.24 -7.34
N ASN A 220 -23.15 -4.95 -7.07
CA ASN A 220 -22.10 -3.94 -6.92
C ASN A 220 -21.51 -3.84 -5.49
N PHE A 221 -22.11 -4.50 -4.48
CA PHE A 221 -21.70 -4.34 -3.08
C PHE A 221 -20.51 -5.24 -2.69
N ILE A 222 -19.29 -4.72 -2.89
CA ILE A 222 -18.06 -5.36 -2.40
C ILE A 222 -18.02 -5.30 -0.86
N HIS A 223 -17.86 -6.46 -0.22
CA HIS A 223 -17.72 -6.60 1.23
C HIS A 223 -16.64 -7.64 1.54
N PHE A 224 -15.63 -7.21 2.30
CA PHE A 224 -14.57 -8.08 2.81
C PHE A 224 -14.87 -8.54 4.24
N ASN A 225 -14.40 -9.73 4.63
CA ASN A 225 -14.66 -10.28 5.98
C ASN A 225 -13.72 -9.72 7.08
N ASP A 226 -12.77 -8.87 6.69
CA ASP A 226 -11.63 -8.42 7.48
C ASP A 226 -12.03 -7.40 8.58
N PRO A 227 -11.58 -7.54 9.85
CA PRO A 227 -12.25 -6.89 10.98
C PRO A 227 -12.14 -5.37 11.05
N LYS A 228 -11.17 -4.75 10.37
CA LYS A 228 -11.07 -3.29 10.27
C LYS A 228 -11.65 -2.72 8.96
N TRP A 229 -12.20 -3.54 8.05
CA TRP A 229 -12.79 -3.09 6.78
C TRP A 229 -13.68 -1.85 6.98
N SER A 230 -14.66 -1.92 7.89
CA SER A 230 -15.58 -0.80 8.20
C SER A 230 -14.94 0.50 8.71
N ASN A 231 -13.65 0.51 9.03
CA ASN A 231 -12.88 1.68 9.47
C ASN A 231 -12.06 2.31 8.33
N MET A 232 -11.98 1.68 7.16
CA MET A 232 -11.19 2.11 5.99
C MET A 232 -11.91 3.21 5.19
N TRP A 233 -12.20 4.32 5.87
CA TRP A 233 -12.95 5.48 5.36
C TRP A 233 -12.38 6.06 4.05
N TYR A 234 -11.08 5.93 3.85
CA TYR A 234 -10.33 6.37 2.67
C TYR A 234 -10.49 5.43 1.46
N ILE A 235 -11.02 4.21 1.65
CA ILE A 235 -11.44 3.31 0.56
C ILE A 235 -12.96 3.40 0.35
N HIS A 236 -13.75 3.39 1.42
CA HIS A 236 -15.22 3.42 1.33
C HIS A 236 -15.88 4.09 2.54
N CYS A 237 -17.08 4.64 2.32
CA CYS A 237 -17.94 5.20 3.37
C CYS A 237 -19.20 4.35 3.52
N ASN A 238 -19.54 3.99 4.77
CA ASN A 238 -20.78 3.26 5.09
C ASN A 238 -21.90 4.18 5.65
N ASP A 239 -21.66 5.48 5.76
CA ASP A 239 -22.65 6.44 6.24
C ASP A 239 -23.69 6.75 5.17
N ASN A 240 -24.98 6.51 5.46
CA ASN A 240 -26.12 6.89 4.61
C ASN A 240 -26.32 8.43 4.49
N SER A 241 -25.35 9.24 4.91
CA SER A 241 -25.36 10.70 4.69
C SER A 241 -24.68 11.03 3.36
N SER A 242 -25.25 11.97 2.60
CA SER A 242 -24.74 12.39 1.29
C SER A 242 -23.44 13.22 1.33
N ARG A 243 -22.63 13.05 2.38
CA ARG A 243 -21.37 13.77 2.63
C ARG A 243 -20.11 12.90 2.52
N CYS A 244 -20.22 11.58 2.64
CA CYS A 244 -19.07 10.69 2.66
C CYS A 244 -19.05 9.82 1.38
N ARG A 245 -18.12 10.14 0.47
CA ARG A 245 -17.67 9.28 -0.63
C ARG A 245 -16.15 9.32 -0.60
N SER A 246 -15.48 8.18 -0.73
CA SER A 246 -14.04 8.21 -1.03
C SER A 246 -13.89 8.52 -2.51
N GLU A 247 -13.54 9.76 -2.81
CA GLU A 247 -13.28 10.21 -4.18
C GLU A 247 -11.96 9.64 -4.75
N MET A 248 -11.19 8.87 -3.97
CA MET A 248 -10.08 8.06 -4.49
C MET A 248 -10.55 6.86 -5.33
N ASN A 249 -11.84 6.52 -5.30
CA ASN A 249 -12.49 5.58 -6.22
C ASN A 249 -11.84 4.17 -6.32
N ILE A 250 -11.15 3.72 -5.27
CA ILE A 250 -10.48 2.41 -5.20
C ILE A 250 -11.47 1.26 -5.45
N LEU A 251 -12.67 1.32 -4.86
CA LEU A 251 -13.76 0.37 -5.15
C LEU A 251 -14.09 0.28 -6.65
N ALA A 252 -13.99 1.38 -7.41
CA ALA A 252 -14.33 1.39 -8.83
C ALA A 252 -13.26 0.70 -9.70
N ALA A 253 -12.01 0.64 -9.25
CA ALA A 253 -10.98 -0.20 -9.87
C ALA A 253 -11.22 -1.69 -9.54
N TRP A 254 -11.52 -2.01 -8.29
CA TRP A 254 -11.84 -3.37 -7.85
C TRP A 254 -13.10 -3.94 -8.52
N GLN A 255 -14.15 -3.13 -8.71
CA GLN A 255 -15.35 -3.50 -9.46
C GLN A 255 -15.09 -3.79 -10.95
N ARG A 256 -13.94 -3.35 -11.50
CA ARG A 256 -13.48 -3.67 -12.85
C ARG A 256 -12.56 -4.89 -12.91
N GLY A 257 -12.26 -5.52 -11.77
CA GLY A 257 -11.44 -6.72 -11.66
C GLY A 257 -9.95 -6.47 -11.36
N PHE A 258 -9.51 -5.21 -11.30
CA PHE A 258 -8.12 -4.87 -11.02
C PHE A 258 -7.86 -4.85 -9.51
N THR A 259 -6.80 -5.54 -9.08
CA THR A 259 -6.50 -5.88 -7.68
C THR A 259 -4.99 -5.87 -7.36
N GLY A 260 -4.13 -5.52 -8.31
CA GLY A 260 -2.68 -5.48 -8.21
C GLY A 260 -1.98 -6.72 -8.78
N LYS A 261 -2.71 -7.62 -9.44
CA LYS A 261 -2.25 -8.99 -9.71
C LYS A 261 -1.03 -9.03 -10.64
N ASN A 262 -0.04 -9.82 -10.25
CA ASN A 262 1.26 -9.98 -10.91
C ASN A 262 2.14 -8.71 -10.96
N VAL A 263 1.80 -7.66 -10.21
CA VAL A 263 2.66 -6.47 -10.03
C VAL A 263 3.49 -6.64 -8.76
N VAL A 264 4.75 -6.21 -8.81
CA VAL A 264 5.69 -6.33 -7.69
C VAL A 264 5.99 -4.96 -7.08
N VAL A 265 5.65 -4.77 -5.81
CA VAL A 265 5.91 -3.56 -5.04
C VAL A 265 6.93 -3.86 -3.94
N THR A 266 7.81 -2.91 -3.63
CA THR A 266 8.67 -2.98 -2.44
C THR A 266 8.62 -1.69 -1.62
N ILE A 267 8.77 -1.84 -0.31
CA ILE A 267 8.81 -0.75 0.67
C ILE A 267 10.27 -0.50 1.09
N LEU A 268 10.84 0.66 0.76
CA LEU A 268 12.20 1.07 1.13
C LEU A 268 12.18 1.77 2.49
N ASP A 269 12.44 1.05 3.59
CA ASP A 269 12.11 1.56 4.94
C ASP A 269 12.85 0.82 6.09
N ASP A 270 12.25 0.74 7.29
CA ASP A 270 12.77 0.06 8.48
C ASP A 270 12.58 -1.48 8.49
N GLY A 271 11.85 -2.01 7.51
CA GLY A 271 11.65 -3.45 7.27
C GLY A 271 10.19 -3.85 7.11
N ILE A 272 9.95 -5.13 6.82
CA ILE A 272 8.61 -5.71 6.68
C ILE A 272 8.49 -6.98 7.52
N GLU A 273 7.47 -7.03 8.40
CA GLU A 273 7.14 -8.22 9.18
C GLU A 273 6.57 -9.30 8.25
N ARG A 274 7.44 -10.02 7.54
CA ARG A 274 7.09 -10.97 6.47
C ARG A 274 6.19 -12.13 6.88
N ASN A 275 6.08 -12.39 8.17
CA ASN A 275 5.19 -13.40 8.76
C ASN A 275 3.92 -12.81 9.40
N HIS A 276 3.65 -11.51 9.22
CA HIS A 276 2.40 -10.87 9.62
C HIS A 276 1.23 -11.60 8.93
N PRO A 277 0.18 -12.05 9.65
CA PRO A 277 -0.89 -12.87 9.07
C PRO A 277 -1.55 -12.23 7.84
N ASP A 278 -1.61 -10.90 7.84
CA ASP A 278 -2.21 -10.10 6.78
C ASP A 278 -1.24 -9.70 5.64
N LEU A 279 0.03 -10.12 5.69
CA LEU A 279 1.02 -9.89 4.63
C LEU A 279 1.59 -11.20 4.06
N ALA A 280 1.67 -12.26 4.87
CA ALA A 280 2.46 -13.46 4.58
C ALA A 280 2.06 -14.25 3.31
N GLN A 281 0.85 -14.07 2.79
CA GLN A 281 0.43 -14.66 1.50
C GLN A 281 0.95 -13.87 0.30
N ASN A 282 1.03 -12.55 0.42
CA ASN A 282 1.47 -11.63 -0.64
C ASN A 282 2.97 -11.31 -0.55
N TYR A 283 3.61 -11.62 0.59
CA TYR A 283 5.02 -11.37 0.84
C TYR A 283 5.91 -12.03 -0.22
N ASP A 284 6.84 -11.26 -0.77
CA ASP A 284 7.82 -11.76 -1.73
C ASP A 284 9.28 -11.49 -1.34
N HIS A 285 10.01 -12.59 -1.15
CA HIS A 285 11.46 -12.61 -0.94
C HIS A 285 12.28 -12.06 -2.12
N LEU A 286 11.79 -12.16 -3.37
CA LEU A 286 12.45 -11.58 -4.54
C LEU A 286 12.25 -10.06 -4.61
N ALA A 287 11.20 -9.53 -3.98
CA ALA A 287 11.01 -8.09 -3.78
C ALA A 287 11.77 -7.54 -2.55
N SER A 288 12.53 -8.38 -1.83
CA SER A 288 13.03 -8.09 -0.47
C SER A 288 14.54 -8.29 -0.26
N TYR A 289 15.11 -7.55 0.70
CA TYR A 289 16.52 -7.63 1.14
C TYR A 289 16.71 -6.88 2.49
N ASP A 290 17.67 -7.26 3.34
CA ASP A 290 18.13 -6.41 4.46
C ASP A 290 19.49 -5.78 4.13
N VAL A 291 19.53 -4.47 3.89
CA VAL A 291 20.75 -3.73 3.59
C VAL A 291 21.53 -3.36 4.86
N ASN A 292 20.86 -3.25 6.02
CA ASN A 292 21.50 -3.00 7.31
C ASN A 292 22.17 -4.29 7.86
N GLY A 293 21.48 -5.43 7.77
CA GLY A 293 22.00 -6.77 8.12
C GLY A 293 22.89 -7.39 7.02
N ASN A 294 22.71 -6.95 5.77
CA ASN A 294 23.32 -7.49 4.56
C ASN A 294 22.92 -8.95 4.24
N ASP A 295 21.62 -9.24 4.33
CA ASP A 295 21.05 -10.57 4.02
C ASP A 295 19.69 -10.48 3.28
N HIS A 296 18.88 -11.53 3.29
CA HIS A 296 17.63 -11.65 2.54
C HIS A 296 16.35 -11.60 3.40
N ASP A 297 16.46 -11.40 4.71
CA ASP A 297 15.33 -11.33 5.65
C ASP A 297 15.09 -9.89 6.13
N PRO A 298 14.18 -9.12 5.48
CA PRO A 298 13.90 -7.73 5.84
C PRO A 298 13.09 -7.58 7.14
N THR A 299 13.01 -8.61 8.00
CA THR A 299 12.23 -8.58 9.24
C THR A 299 12.73 -7.44 10.14
N PRO A 300 11.84 -6.57 10.65
CA PRO A 300 12.21 -5.49 11.55
C PRO A 300 12.84 -5.98 12.86
N ARG A 301 13.88 -5.28 13.31
CA ARG A 301 14.46 -5.49 14.64
C ARG A 301 13.47 -5.05 15.72
N TYR A 302 12.88 -6.01 16.43
CA TYR A 302 11.98 -5.76 17.55
C TYR A 302 12.69 -5.18 18.78
N ASP A 303 12.19 -4.06 19.30
CA ASP A 303 12.60 -3.49 20.60
C ASP A 303 11.40 -3.04 21.45
N SER A 304 11.64 -2.55 22.66
CA SER A 304 10.59 -2.17 23.62
C SER A 304 9.81 -0.90 23.27
N ARG A 305 10.33 -0.08 22.34
CA ARG A 305 9.67 1.14 21.84
C ARG A 305 8.89 0.84 20.55
N ASN A 306 9.33 -0.17 19.81
CA ASN A 306 8.93 -0.48 18.43
C ASN A 306 9.30 0.71 17.54
N GLU A 307 10.60 1.00 17.45
CA GLU A 307 11.12 2.04 16.55
C GLU A 307 10.94 1.60 15.08
N ASN A 308 11.17 0.32 14.77
CA ASN A 308 11.01 -0.25 13.44
C ASN A 308 9.58 -0.79 13.18
N ILE A 309 8.61 0.10 12.97
CA ILE A 309 7.17 -0.22 12.75
C ILE A 309 6.65 0.23 11.38
N HIS A 310 7.41 1.05 10.67
CA HIS A 310 6.92 1.95 9.66
C HIS A 310 6.74 1.25 8.31
N GLY A 311 7.75 0.52 7.83
CA GLY A 311 7.66 -0.26 6.60
C GLY A 311 6.58 -1.35 6.66
N THR A 312 6.36 -1.93 7.84
CA THR A 312 5.28 -2.91 8.09
C THR A 312 3.88 -2.30 8.04
N ARG A 313 3.72 -1.01 8.34
CA ARG A 313 2.45 -0.27 8.20
C ARG A 313 2.20 0.09 6.73
N CYS A 314 3.22 0.64 6.06
CA CYS A 314 3.19 0.98 4.65
C CYS A 314 2.89 -0.25 3.76
N ALA A 315 3.47 -1.42 4.06
CA ALA A 315 3.22 -2.65 3.32
C ALA A 315 1.74 -3.08 3.32
N GLY A 316 1.03 -2.89 4.44
CA GLY A 316 -0.40 -3.22 4.54
C GLY A 316 -1.29 -2.33 3.70
N GLU A 317 -0.97 -1.03 3.60
CA GLU A 317 -1.70 -0.07 2.76
C GLU A 317 -1.63 -0.45 1.29
N VAL A 318 -0.46 -0.95 0.84
CA VAL A 318 -0.31 -1.49 -0.52
C VAL A 318 -1.05 -2.82 -0.65
N ALA A 319 -0.72 -3.84 0.15
CA ALA A 319 -0.99 -5.23 -0.21
C ALA A 319 -1.39 -6.15 0.97
N ALA A 320 -2.06 -5.62 2.00
CA ALA A 320 -2.74 -6.48 2.98
C ALA A 320 -3.75 -7.43 2.31
N VAL A 321 -3.86 -8.65 2.84
CA VAL A 321 -4.47 -9.80 2.14
C VAL A 321 -5.99 -9.85 2.36
N ALA A 322 -6.75 -9.62 1.29
CA ALA A 322 -8.21 -9.61 1.35
C ALA A 322 -8.85 -10.94 1.79
N ASN A 323 -9.95 -10.84 2.56
CA ASN A 323 -10.82 -11.91 3.01
C ASN A 323 -10.18 -13.00 3.89
N ASN A 324 -9.08 -12.69 4.57
CA ASN A 324 -8.39 -13.61 5.48
C ASN A 324 -8.91 -13.55 6.93
N SER A 325 -9.79 -12.61 7.26
CA SER A 325 -10.31 -12.32 8.62
C SER A 325 -9.26 -11.77 9.59
N HIS A 326 -8.14 -11.27 9.06
CA HIS A 326 -7.14 -10.43 9.72
C HIS A 326 -7.30 -8.97 9.25
N CYS A 327 -6.35 -8.12 9.64
CA CYS A 327 -6.50 -6.67 9.78
C CYS A 327 -7.43 -5.95 8.78
N ILE A 328 -6.96 -5.70 7.56
CA ILE A 328 -7.47 -4.73 6.59
C ILE A 328 -7.47 -5.32 5.17
N VAL A 329 -7.61 -4.48 4.14
CA VAL A 329 -7.51 -4.87 2.73
C VAL A 329 -6.56 -3.90 2.03
N GLY A 330 -5.44 -4.38 1.49
CA GLY A 330 -4.51 -3.54 0.74
C GLY A 330 -5.15 -2.97 -0.51
N ILE A 331 -4.74 -1.78 -0.95
CA ILE A 331 -5.28 -1.17 -2.17
C ILE A 331 -5.07 -2.07 -3.40
N ALA A 332 -3.94 -2.76 -3.40
CA ALA A 332 -3.52 -3.78 -4.36
C ALA A 332 -3.37 -5.14 -3.64
N TYR A 333 -4.46 -5.63 -3.02
CA TYR A 333 -4.48 -6.85 -2.19
C TYR A 333 -4.11 -8.18 -2.88
N ASN A 334 -3.85 -8.19 -4.19
CA ASN A 334 -3.30 -9.33 -4.95
C ASN A 334 -1.91 -9.03 -5.57
N ALA A 335 -1.26 -7.91 -5.22
CA ALA A 335 0.12 -7.62 -5.61
C ALA A 335 1.13 -8.40 -4.74
N HIS A 336 2.32 -8.60 -5.28
CA HIS A 336 3.46 -9.10 -4.52
C HIS A 336 4.09 -7.93 -3.74
N ILE A 337 4.36 -8.13 -2.44
CA ILE A 337 4.88 -7.08 -1.56
C ILE A 337 6.20 -7.50 -0.90
N GLY A 338 7.25 -6.74 -1.18
CA GLY A 338 8.54 -6.86 -0.51
C GLY A 338 8.82 -5.71 0.45
N GLY A 339 9.93 -5.84 1.16
CA GLY A 339 10.51 -4.76 1.93
C GLY A 339 12.03 -4.79 1.83
N ILE A 340 12.63 -3.62 1.74
CA ILE A 340 14.07 -3.43 1.77
C ILE A 340 14.39 -2.66 3.04
N ARG A 341 14.93 -3.38 4.03
CA ARG A 341 15.30 -2.81 5.33
C ARG A 341 16.61 -2.05 5.15
N MET A 342 16.54 -0.73 5.26
CA MET A 342 17.67 0.18 5.05
C MET A 342 17.73 1.36 6.05
N LEU A 343 16.64 1.64 6.78
CA LEU A 343 16.59 2.71 7.80
C LEU A 343 17.02 2.29 9.23
N ASP A 344 17.15 0.99 9.53
CA ASP A 344 17.55 0.50 10.87
C ASP A 344 19.08 0.45 11.03
N GLY A 345 19.73 1.57 10.72
CA GLY A 345 21.19 1.72 10.74
C GLY A 345 21.68 3.04 10.13
N ASP A 346 22.99 3.16 9.93
CA ASP A 346 23.60 4.36 9.32
C ASP A 346 23.30 4.41 7.81
N VAL A 347 22.37 5.28 7.42
CA VAL A 347 22.02 5.53 6.00
C VAL A 347 23.15 6.33 5.32
N THR A 348 23.54 5.88 4.12
CA THR A 348 24.60 6.49 3.29
C THR A 348 24.25 6.38 1.80
N ASP A 349 24.90 7.18 0.95
CA ASP A 349 24.80 7.12 -0.53
C ASP A 349 24.98 5.69 -1.10
N ILE A 350 25.80 4.85 -0.46
CA ILE A 350 25.96 3.43 -0.84
C ILE A 350 24.74 2.59 -0.43
N VAL A 351 24.21 2.79 0.77
CA VAL A 351 23.03 2.07 1.30
C VAL A 351 21.78 2.42 0.47
N GLU A 352 21.57 3.70 0.19
CA GLU A 352 20.49 4.21 -0.66
C GLU A 352 20.60 3.70 -2.11
N ALA A 353 21.76 3.86 -2.74
CA ALA A 353 21.99 3.41 -4.12
C ALA A 353 21.83 1.90 -4.26
N LYS A 354 22.30 1.12 -3.28
CA LYS A 354 22.06 -0.33 -3.23
C LYS A 354 20.57 -0.62 -3.12
N SER A 355 19.84 0.08 -2.24
CA SER A 355 18.40 -0.13 -2.00
C SER A 355 17.54 0.18 -3.24
N LEU A 356 17.80 1.29 -3.93
CA LEU A 356 17.15 1.65 -5.19
C LEU A 356 17.53 0.70 -6.34
N GLY A 357 18.74 0.11 -6.28
CA GLY A 357 19.27 -0.81 -7.29
C GLY A 357 18.89 -2.29 -7.11
N ILE A 358 18.06 -2.66 -6.12
CA ILE A 358 17.70 -4.06 -5.89
C ILE A 358 16.71 -4.54 -6.94
N ARG A 359 17.17 -5.45 -7.82
CA ARG A 359 16.36 -6.22 -8.79
C ARG A 359 15.37 -5.36 -9.62
N PRO A 360 15.82 -4.28 -10.30
CA PRO A 360 14.94 -3.35 -11.00
C PRO A 360 14.20 -3.94 -12.22
N ASP A 361 14.61 -5.10 -12.74
CA ASP A 361 13.89 -5.85 -13.78
C ASP A 361 12.81 -6.80 -13.26
N TYR A 362 12.64 -6.88 -11.93
CA TYR A 362 11.65 -7.70 -11.24
C TYR A 362 10.67 -6.85 -10.41
N ILE A 363 11.17 -5.83 -9.72
CA ILE A 363 10.34 -4.91 -8.92
C ILE A 363 9.79 -3.80 -9.83
N ASP A 364 8.46 -3.67 -9.90
CA ASP A 364 7.81 -2.60 -10.67
C ASP A 364 7.87 -1.25 -9.93
N ILE A 365 7.49 -1.26 -8.65
CA ILE A 365 7.24 -0.05 -7.86
C ILE A 365 8.04 -0.06 -6.56
N TYR A 366 8.72 1.04 -6.29
CA TYR A 366 9.46 1.32 -5.06
C TYR A 366 8.73 2.43 -4.31
N SER A 367 8.21 2.15 -3.12
CA SER A 367 7.61 3.15 -2.24
C SER A 367 8.59 3.55 -1.16
N ALA A 368 8.80 4.85 -0.97
CA ALA A 368 9.70 5.41 0.03
C ALA A 368 9.09 6.63 0.73
N SER A 369 9.40 6.77 2.01
CA SER A 369 8.82 7.80 2.89
C SER A 369 9.88 8.48 3.76
N TRP A 370 11.13 8.47 3.31
CA TRP A 370 12.32 9.03 3.96
C TRP A 370 13.01 10.07 3.07
N GLY A 371 13.89 10.87 3.68
CA GLY A 371 14.60 11.95 3.00
C GLY A 371 15.50 12.70 3.99
N PRO A 372 15.81 13.99 3.71
CA PRO A 372 16.50 14.88 4.65
C PRO A 372 15.68 15.12 5.93
N LYS A 373 16.22 15.95 6.84
CA LYS A 373 15.51 16.29 8.08
C LYS A 373 14.51 17.44 7.85
N ASP A 374 13.24 17.11 8.02
CA ASP A 374 12.02 17.95 8.08
C ASP A 374 12.05 19.08 9.15
N ASP A 375 13.12 19.87 9.18
CA ASP A 375 13.50 20.73 10.32
C ASP A 375 13.34 22.24 10.05
N GLY A 376 12.93 22.63 8.84
CA GLY A 376 12.79 24.00 8.36
C GLY A 376 14.10 24.65 7.91
N LYS A 377 15.21 23.90 7.79
CA LYS A 377 16.57 24.44 7.60
C LYS A 377 17.45 23.62 6.65
N THR A 378 17.29 22.31 6.65
CA THR A 378 18.08 21.37 5.83
C THR A 378 17.88 21.66 4.34
N VAL A 379 18.91 21.45 3.52
CA VAL A 379 18.82 21.40 2.05
C VAL A 379 19.78 20.31 1.64
N ASP A 380 19.24 19.15 1.25
CA ASP A 380 20.03 17.95 0.99
C ASP A 380 19.27 17.00 0.07
N GLY A 381 19.95 16.02 -0.51
CA GLY A 381 19.36 15.16 -1.53
C GLY A 381 20.23 13.96 -1.90
N PRO A 382 19.81 13.16 -2.89
CA PRO A 382 20.52 11.96 -3.29
C PRO A 382 21.96 12.28 -3.70
N GLY A 383 22.90 11.51 -3.14
CA GLY A 383 24.32 11.60 -3.46
C GLY A 383 24.64 11.09 -4.87
N PRO A 384 25.93 11.08 -5.26
CA PRO A 384 26.34 10.69 -6.61
C PRO A 384 25.90 9.26 -6.99
N LEU A 385 25.98 8.30 -6.06
CA LEU A 385 25.57 6.93 -6.33
C LEU A 385 24.04 6.80 -6.33
N THR A 386 23.34 7.45 -5.41
CA THR A 386 21.88 7.43 -5.35
C THR A 386 21.26 8.08 -6.60
N LYS A 387 21.82 9.19 -7.09
CA LYS A 387 21.42 9.78 -8.39
C LYS A 387 21.66 8.82 -9.55
N GLN A 388 22.80 8.12 -9.58
CA GLN A 388 23.08 7.11 -10.61
C GLN A 388 22.14 5.90 -10.52
N ALA A 389 21.70 5.51 -9.31
CA ALA A 389 20.73 4.44 -9.10
C ALA A 389 19.34 4.82 -9.63
N PHE A 390 18.84 6.03 -9.34
CA PHE A 390 17.61 6.54 -9.96
C PHE A 390 17.70 6.56 -11.50
N GLU A 391 18.80 7.08 -12.06
CA GLU A 391 19.01 7.09 -13.51
C GLU A 391 19.04 5.69 -14.12
N GLN A 392 19.63 4.70 -13.46
CA GLN A 392 19.62 3.33 -13.95
C GLN A 392 18.24 2.67 -13.79
N GLY A 393 17.53 2.93 -12.70
CA GLY A 393 16.16 2.47 -12.48
C GLY A 393 15.22 2.93 -13.59
N ILE A 394 15.18 4.23 -13.88
CA ILE A 394 14.28 4.79 -14.93
C ILE A 394 14.72 4.49 -16.37
N LYS A 395 15.99 4.14 -16.63
CA LYS A 395 16.51 3.81 -17.97
C LYS A 395 16.54 2.32 -18.30
N LYS A 396 16.71 1.45 -17.29
CA LYS A 396 16.89 -0.01 -17.47
C LYS A 396 15.82 -0.83 -16.78
N GLY A 397 15.36 -0.40 -15.61
CA GLY A 397 14.39 -1.13 -14.81
C GLY A 397 13.11 -1.43 -15.58
N ARG A 398 12.39 -2.47 -15.15
CA ARG A 398 11.22 -3.03 -15.84
C ARG A 398 11.50 -3.25 -17.33
N LYS A 399 12.71 -3.74 -17.66
CA LYS A 399 13.18 -4.06 -19.01
C LYS A 399 13.13 -2.86 -19.98
N GLY A 400 13.47 -1.68 -19.46
CA GLY A 400 13.50 -0.41 -20.21
C GLY A 400 12.23 0.43 -20.11
N LEU A 401 11.17 -0.03 -19.43
CA LEU A 401 9.99 0.80 -19.12
C LEU A 401 10.28 1.81 -17.99
N GLY A 402 11.31 1.54 -17.19
CA GLY A 402 11.75 2.32 -16.03
C GLY A 402 11.02 1.95 -14.75
N SER A 403 11.78 1.67 -13.69
CA SER A 403 11.27 1.49 -12.32
C SER A 403 10.51 2.74 -11.84
N ILE A 404 9.42 2.53 -11.12
CA ILE A 404 8.55 3.61 -10.64
C ILE A 404 8.86 3.89 -9.17
N PHE A 405 9.39 5.07 -8.87
CA PHE A 405 9.71 5.51 -7.51
C PHE A 405 8.61 6.44 -7.00
N VAL A 406 7.92 6.07 -5.92
CA VAL A 406 6.86 6.86 -5.28
C VAL A 406 7.37 7.39 -3.94
N TRP A 407 7.24 8.69 -3.70
CA TRP A 407 7.91 9.38 -2.60
C TRP A 407 6.95 10.25 -1.79
N ALA A 408 7.05 10.20 -0.46
CA ALA A 408 6.34 11.14 0.40
C ALA A 408 6.88 12.58 0.23
N SER A 409 6.04 13.60 0.43
CA SER A 409 6.43 15.01 0.31
C SER A 409 6.96 15.67 1.59
N GLY A 410 7.42 14.91 2.59
CA GLY A 410 7.92 15.43 3.88
C GLY A 410 6.84 15.82 4.89
N ASN A 411 7.23 16.01 6.17
CA ASN A 411 6.37 16.28 7.32
C ASN A 411 6.76 17.56 8.09
N GLY A 412 7.64 18.39 7.54
CA GLY A 412 8.17 19.63 8.13
C GLY A 412 7.23 20.84 8.11
N GLY A 413 5.93 20.66 7.80
CA GLY A 413 4.96 21.74 7.65
C GLY A 413 4.80 22.65 8.88
N ARG A 414 4.97 22.11 10.09
CA ARG A 414 4.95 22.87 11.36
C ARG A 414 6.23 23.67 11.60
N GLN A 415 7.33 23.23 11.01
CA GLN A 415 8.64 23.86 11.00
C GLN A 415 8.73 24.94 9.89
N GLY A 416 7.69 25.06 9.04
CA GLY A 416 7.71 25.94 7.88
C GLY A 416 8.72 25.49 6.84
N ASP A 417 8.90 24.18 6.69
CA ASP A 417 9.72 23.61 5.64
C ASP A 417 9.00 23.58 4.29
N HIS A 418 9.75 23.30 3.22
CA HIS A 418 9.35 23.41 1.84
C HIS A 418 10.07 22.35 1.02
N CYS A 419 9.35 21.33 0.59
CA CYS A 419 9.90 20.09 0.04
C CYS A 419 10.74 20.24 -1.25
N SER A 420 10.78 21.44 -1.86
CA SER A 420 11.80 21.81 -2.87
C SER A 420 13.25 21.93 -2.33
N CYS A 421 13.43 21.77 -1.02
CA CYS A 421 14.70 21.65 -0.32
C CYS A 421 15.14 20.19 -0.09
N ASP A 422 14.24 19.23 -0.36
CA ASP A 422 14.51 17.80 -0.41
C ASP A 422 14.77 17.38 -1.87
N GLY A 423 15.98 16.90 -2.16
CA GLY A 423 16.38 16.46 -3.50
C GLY A 423 15.82 15.10 -3.94
N TYR A 424 15.23 14.31 -3.05
CA TYR A 424 14.56 13.05 -3.38
C TYR A 424 13.15 13.35 -3.91
N THR A 425 12.33 14.09 -3.15
CA THR A 425 10.98 14.52 -3.55
C THR A 425 10.98 15.65 -4.60
N SER A 426 12.14 16.26 -4.89
CA SER A 426 12.36 17.19 -6.02
C SER A 426 12.98 16.54 -7.26
N SER A 427 13.22 15.23 -7.25
CA SER A 427 13.73 14.51 -8.43
C SER A 427 12.64 14.40 -9.50
N ILE A 428 13.01 14.47 -10.78
CA ILE A 428 12.05 14.16 -11.88
C ILE A 428 11.71 12.66 -11.93
N PHE A 429 12.60 11.82 -11.39
CA PHE A 429 12.49 10.36 -11.37
C PHE A 429 11.54 9.83 -10.29
N THR A 430 11.13 10.68 -9.34
CA THR A 430 10.23 10.32 -8.25
C THR A 430 8.85 10.94 -8.46
N ILE A 431 7.83 10.22 -8.02
CA ILE A 431 6.45 10.69 -7.96
C ILE A 431 6.22 11.22 -6.55
N SER A 432 6.37 12.53 -6.36
CA SER A 432 6.17 13.21 -5.07
C SER A 432 4.68 13.30 -4.73
N ILE A 433 4.27 12.75 -3.58
CA ILE A 433 2.87 12.65 -3.15
C ILE A 433 2.62 13.36 -1.81
N SER A 434 1.56 14.16 -1.81
CA SER A 434 1.07 14.97 -0.69
C SER A 434 -0.11 14.31 0.06
N SER A 435 -0.49 14.89 1.20
CA SER A 435 -1.61 14.46 2.04
C SER A 435 -2.70 15.52 2.16
N THR A 436 -3.96 15.10 2.14
CA THR A 436 -5.10 15.88 2.63
C THR A 436 -5.73 15.21 3.85
N THR A 437 -6.41 15.99 4.70
CA THR A 437 -7.26 15.43 5.75
C THR A 437 -8.59 14.91 5.19
N GLU A 438 -9.35 14.16 6.00
CA GLU A 438 -10.70 13.70 5.69
C GLU A 438 -11.62 14.82 5.13
N ASN A 439 -11.52 16.04 5.67
CA ASN A 439 -12.36 17.17 5.29
C ASN A 439 -11.86 17.95 4.06
N GLY A 440 -10.78 17.48 3.41
CA GLY A 440 -10.13 18.15 2.29
C GLY A 440 -9.21 19.32 2.72
N ASN A 441 -8.81 19.38 3.99
CA ASN A 441 -7.95 20.46 4.51
C ASN A 441 -6.46 20.11 4.36
N LYS A 442 -5.59 21.12 4.53
CA LYS A 442 -4.15 20.94 4.71
C LYS A 442 -3.86 20.29 6.07
N PRO A 443 -3.17 19.14 6.16
CA PRO A 443 -2.65 18.62 7.42
C PRO A 443 -1.54 19.51 8.02
N TRP A 444 -1.46 19.57 9.35
CA TRP A 444 -0.50 20.45 10.06
C TRP A 444 0.98 20.12 9.80
N TYR A 445 1.28 18.88 9.41
CA TYR A 445 2.62 18.40 9.05
C TYR A 445 2.97 18.64 7.57
N LEU A 446 2.01 18.98 6.71
CA LEU A 446 2.24 18.96 5.26
C LEU A 446 3.21 20.07 4.82
N GLU A 447 4.27 19.69 4.11
CA GLU A 447 5.14 20.62 3.39
C GLU A 447 4.53 21.04 2.05
N VAL A 448 4.95 22.20 1.55
CA VAL A 448 4.48 22.72 0.27
C VAL A 448 5.67 22.81 -0.68
N CYS A 449 5.47 22.42 -1.94
CA CYS A 449 6.49 22.55 -2.98
C CYS A 449 5.88 22.39 -4.36
N SER A 450 6.69 22.69 -5.37
CA SER A 450 6.27 22.72 -6.77
C SER A 450 6.51 21.41 -7.54
N SER A 451 7.08 20.40 -6.88
CA SER A 451 7.33 19.04 -7.38
C SER A 451 6.22 18.04 -7.04
N ILE A 452 5.32 18.34 -6.10
CA ILE A 452 4.18 17.48 -5.74
C ILE A 452 3.33 17.21 -6.98
N MET A 453 3.13 15.94 -7.30
CA MET A 453 2.34 15.51 -8.46
C MET A 453 0.87 15.34 -8.10
N ALA A 454 0.57 14.67 -6.98
CA ALA A 454 -0.79 14.35 -6.58
C ALA A 454 -0.91 14.18 -5.05
N THR A 455 -2.11 13.88 -4.57
CA THR A 455 -2.47 13.83 -3.15
C THR A 455 -3.30 12.59 -2.83
N THR A 456 -3.18 12.07 -1.61
CA THR A 456 -4.12 11.08 -1.04
C THR A 456 -4.72 11.58 0.27
N TYR A 457 -5.73 10.85 0.77
CA TYR A 457 -6.15 10.97 2.15
C TYR A 457 -5.07 10.45 3.11
N SER A 458 -4.85 11.18 4.20
CA SER A 458 -4.10 10.76 5.38
C SER A 458 -4.74 11.39 6.64
N SER A 459 -4.06 11.28 7.77
CA SER A 459 -4.44 11.89 9.05
C SER A 459 -4.52 13.42 9.04
N GLY A 460 -5.35 13.98 9.92
CA GLY A 460 -5.48 15.44 10.13
C GLY A 460 -5.34 15.86 11.59
N GLU A 461 -6.26 16.68 12.08
CA GLU A 461 -6.36 17.04 13.50
C GLU A 461 -6.88 15.88 14.37
N PHE A 462 -6.87 16.05 15.70
CA PHE A 462 -7.23 14.99 16.66
C PHE A 462 -8.66 14.45 16.51
N SER A 463 -9.56 15.23 15.91
CA SER A 463 -10.96 14.88 15.63
C SER A 463 -11.19 14.22 14.27
N GLU A 464 -10.19 14.22 13.37
CA GLU A 464 -10.31 13.63 12.03
C GLU A 464 -9.80 12.18 12.02
N ARG A 465 -10.33 11.35 11.11
CA ARG A 465 -9.92 9.95 11.04
C ARG A 465 -8.47 9.82 10.56
N LYS A 466 -7.83 8.74 11.01
CA LYS A 466 -6.46 8.35 10.68
C LYS A 466 -6.46 7.12 9.79
N ILE A 467 -5.27 6.70 9.35
CA ILE A 467 -5.13 5.52 8.50
C ILE A 467 -5.05 4.25 9.34
N VAL A 468 -5.70 3.23 8.80
CA VAL A 468 -5.91 1.92 9.42
C VAL A 468 -5.16 0.89 8.59
N THR A 469 -4.19 0.19 9.19
CA THR A 469 -3.29 -0.74 8.50
C THR A 469 -2.71 -1.78 9.47
N THR A 470 -1.93 -2.72 8.93
CA THR A 470 -1.11 -3.70 9.65
C THR A 470 -0.12 -3.01 10.59
N ASP A 471 0.30 -3.69 11.66
CA ASP A 471 1.23 -3.13 12.65
C ASP A 471 2.11 -4.23 13.24
N LEU A 472 3.32 -3.85 13.67
CA LEU A 472 4.35 -4.78 14.12
C LEU A 472 3.85 -5.67 15.28
N ARG A 473 4.34 -6.92 15.32
CA ARG A 473 3.95 -7.98 16.26
C ARG A 473 2.57 -8.56 15.97
N HIS A 474 2.22 -8.69 14.69
CA HIS A 474 0.96 -9.27 14.20
C HIS A 474 -0.29 -8.49 14.67
N ARG A 475 -0.24 -7.16 14.51
CA ARG A 475 -1.21 -6.21 15.07
C ARG A 475 -1.92 -5.38 14.01
N CYS A 476 -2.84 -4.55 14.50
CA CYS A 476 -3.57 -3.57 13.72
C CYS A 476 -3.44 -2.21 14.37
N THR A 477 -3.14 -1.20 13.56
CA THR A 477 -3.21 0.21 13.96
C THR A 477 -4.38 0.88 13.25
N ASP A 478 -5.07 1.78 13.95
CA ASP A 478 -5.99 2.78 13.38
C ASP A 478 -5.45 4.20 13.60
N SER A 479 -4.12 4.30 13.69
CA SER A 479 -3.41 5.51 14.12
C SER A 479 -2.17 5.85 13.29
N HIS A 480 -2.05 5.34 12.05
CA HIS A 480 -0.98 5.76 11.14
C HIS A 480 -1.27 7.17 10.56
N THR A 481 -0.19 7.93 10.30
CA THR A 481 -0.21 9.39 10.14
C THR A 481 1.01 9.87 9.33
N GLY A 482 0.90 11.05 8.69
CA GLY A 482 1.98 11.71 7.97
C GLY A 482 1.78 11.70 6.44
N THR A 483 2.73 12.27 5.70
CA THR A 483 2.83 12.07 4.23
C THR A 483 3.35 10.68 3.88
N SER A 484 3.96 9.99 4.84
CA SER A 484 4.51 8.64 4.72
C SER A 484 3.48 7.54 4.38
N VAL A 485 2.21 7.80 4.68
CA VAL A 485 1.00 7.06 4.24
C VAL A 485 0.78 7.14 2.74
N SER A 486 1.00 8.34 2.18
CA SER A 486 0.41 8.71 0.89
C SER A 486 1.18 8.13 -0.28
N ALA A 487 2.50 7.92 -0.12
CA ALA A 487 3.31 7.19 -1.08
C ALA A 487 2.88 5.71 -1.21
N PRO A 488 2.75 4.92 -0.13
CA PRO A 488 2.13 3.58 -0.15
C PRO A 488 0.75 3.55 -0.80
N ILE A 489 -0.13 4.50 -0.48
CA ILE A 489 -1.48 4.56 -1.08
C ILE A 489 -1.38 4.72 -2.62
N VAL A 490 -0.51 5.62 -3.11
CA VAL A 490 -0.30 5.79 -4.56
C VAL A 490 0.44 4.61 -5.19
N ALA A 491 1.40 3.98 -4.51
CA ALA A 491 2.04 2.76 -4.98
C ALA A 491 1.03 1.63 -5.21
N GLY A 492 0.06 1.46 -4.29
CA GLY A 492 -1.08 0.56 -4.47
C GLY A 492 -1.96 0.93 -5.68
N ILE A 493 -2.31 2.21 -5.85
CA ILE A 493 -3.13 2.66 -7.00
C ILE A 493 -2.38 2.49 -8.33
N ILE A 494 -1.07 2.75 -8.38
CA ILE A 494 -0.24 2.49 -9.55
C ILE A 494 -0.18 0.99 -9.85
N ALA A 495 -0.13 0.11 -8.84
CA ALA A 495 -0.19 -1.33 -9.09
C ALA A 495 -1.52 -1.77 -9.74
N LEU A 496 -2.66 -1.14 -9.40
CA LEU A 496 -3.92 -1.36 -10.12
C LEU A 496 -3.83 -0.91 -11.59
N ALA A 497 -3.15 0.21 -11.86
CA ALA A 497 -2.96 0.73 -13.21
C ALA A 497 -1.96 -0.10 -14.04
N LEU A 498 -0.93 -0.69 -13.41
CA LEU A 498 0.01 -1.60 -14.07
C LEU A 498 -0.63 -2.95 -14.40
N GLU A 499 -1.50 -3.51 -13.55
CA GLU A 499 -2.29 -4.70 -13.92
C GLU A 499 -3.18 -4.41 -15.15
N ALA A 500 -3.71 -3.19 -15.26
CA ALA A 500 -4.48 -2.75 -16.42
C ALA A 500 -3.63 -2.53 -17.69
N ASN A 501 -2.36 -2.14 -17.53
CA ASN A 501 -1.42 -1.98 -18.64
C ASN A 501 0.05 -2.06 -18.17
N LEU A 502 0.65 -3.25 -18.26
CA LEU A 502 2.04 -3.49 -17.83
C LEU A 502 3.08 -2.71 -18.67
N LEU A 503 2.72 -2.21 -19.86
CA LEU A 503 3.59 -1.49 -20.78
C LEU A 503 3.71 0.02 -20.47
N LEU A 504 3.03 0.52 -19.42
CA LEU A 504 3.21 1.89 -18.95
C LEU A 504 4.67 2.11 -18.52
N THR A 505 5.31 3.14 -19.08
CA THR A 505 6.61 3.62 -18.63
C THR A 505 6.49 4.45 -17.34
N TRP A 506 7.61 4.71 -16.67
CA TRP A 506 7.65 5.62 -15.51
C TRP A 506 7.04 7.00 -15.80
N ARG A 507 7.24 7.52 -17.02
CA ARG A 507 6.61 8.77 -17.51
C ARG A 507 5.12 8.61 -17.78
N ASP A 508 4.68 7.49 -18.36
CA ASP A 508 3.25 7.26 -18.62
C ASP A 508 2.44 7.26 -17.32
N VAL A 509 2.98 6.69 -16.23
CA VAL A 509 2.37 6.72 -14.90
C VAL A 509 2.27 8.16 -14.38
N GLN A 510 3.30 8.98 -14.57
CA GLN A 510 3.27 10.42 -14.23
C GLN A 510 2.22 11.18 -15.05
N HIS A 511 2.16 10.98 -16.38
CA HIS A 511 1.14 11.57 -17.25
C HIS A 511 -0.29 11.13 -16.89
N LEU A 512 -0.49 9.87 -16.51
CA LEU A 512 -1.77 9.36 -16.02
C LEU A 512 -2.21 10.12 -14.77
N LEU A 513 -1.33 10.27 -13.76
CA LEU A 513 -1.63 11.03 -12.55
C LEU A 513 -2.00 12.50 -12.85
N VAL A 514 -1.28 13.16 -13.77
CA VAL A 514 -1.59 14.54 -14.22
C VAL A 514 -2.97 14.63 -14.90
N LYS A 515 -3.41 13.55 -15.57
CA LYS A 515 -4.66 13.51 -16.35
C LYS A 515 -5.87 13.07 -15.54
N THR A 516 -5.70 12.22 -14.52
CA THR A 516 -6.82 11.60 -13.78
C THR A 516 -6.95 12.05 -12.33
N SER A 517 -5.98 12.77 -11.76
CA SER A 517 -6.14 13.38 -10.44
C SER A 517 -7.17 14.51 -10.46
N ARG A 518 -7.89 14.72 -9.36
CA ARG A 518 -9.04 15.62 -9.28
C ARG A 518 -8.90 16.61 -8.10
N PRO A 519 -9.08 17.94 -8.30
CA PRO A 519 -9.05 18.93 -7.21
C PRO A 519 -10.33 18.94 -6.34
N VAL A 520 -11.06 17.82 -6.31
CA VAL A 520 -12.43 17.74 -5.78
C VAL A 520 -12.40 17.57 -4.26
N HIS A 521 -13.20 18.36 -3.55
CA HIS A 521 -13.17 18.60 -2.09
C HIS A 521 -11.88 19.21 -1.50
N LEU A 522 -10.75 19.23 -2.23
CA LEU A 522 -9.49 19.78 -1.76
C LEU A 522 -9.48 21.31 -1.62
N ARG A 523 -9.30 21.80 -0.40
CA ARG A 523 -9.31 23.22 -0.05
C ARG A 523 -7.90 23.79 -0.07
N ALA A 524 -7.64 24.69 -1.01
CA ALA A 524 -6.41 25.46 -1.14
C ALA A 524 -6.70 26.78 -1.86
N ASP A 525 -6.07 27.87 -1.39
CA ASP A 525 -6.25 29.22 -1.95
C ASP A 525 -5.33 29.50 -3.16
N ASP A 526 -4.40 28.59 -3.46
CA ASP A 526 -3.39 28.73 -4.51
C ASP A 526 -3.73 28.01 -5.83
N TRP A 527 -4.83 27.24 -5.85
CA TRP A 527 -5.35 26.51 -7.02
C TRP A 527 -5.41 27.40 -8.26
N LYS A 528 -4.61 27.08 -9.29
CA LYS A 528 -4.59 27.80 -10.58
C LYS A 528 -4.62 26.83 -11.74
N ASN A 529 -5.22 27.26 -12.84
CA ASN A 529 -5.04 26.59 -14.12
C ASN A 529 -3.71 27.06 -14.72
N ASN A 530 -2.91 26.12 -15.21
CA ASN A 530 -1.77 26.40 -16.07
C ASN A 530 -2.25 26.66 -17.51
N ALA A 531 -1.35 27.08 -18.41
CA ALA A 531 -1.75 27.46 -19.77
C ALA A 531 -2.12 26.27 -20.68
N ALA A 532 -1.86 25.04 -20.26
CA ALA A 532 -2.37 23.82 -20.87
C ALA A 532 -3.74 23.37 -20.31
N GLY A 533 -4.31 24.14 -19.37
CA GLY A 533 -5.62 23.88 -18.76
C GLY A 533 -5.59 22.94 -17.55
N HIS A 534 -4.43 22.41 -17.15
CA HIS A 534 -4.30 21.59 -15.95
C HIS A 534 -4.42 22.47 -14.69
N ARG A 535 -5.27 22.07 -13.74
CA ARG A 535 -5.45 22.78 -12.47
C ARG A 535 -4.49 22.21 -11.41
N VAL A 536 -3.64 23.07 -10.86
CA VAL A 536 -2.50 22.69 -10.01
C VAL A 536 -2.38 23.58 -8.76
N SER A 537 -1.82 23.03 -7.68
CA SER A 537 -1.60 23.67 -6.37
C SER A 537 -0.26 23.23 -5.77
N HIS A 538 0.46 24.13 -5.10
CA HIS A 538 1.69 23.83 -4.35
C HIS A 538 1.44 23.03 -3.05
N LEU A 539 0.17 22.85 -2.68
CA LEU A 539 -0.26 21.94 -1.61
C LEU A 539 -0.55 20.53 -2.11
N TYR A 540 -1.12 20.39 -3.31
CA TYR A 540 -1.78 19.14 -3.73
C TYR A 540 -1.38 18.60 -5.12
N GLY A 541 -0.50 19.28 -5.84
CA GLY A 541 -0.19 18.96 -7.24
C GLY A 541 -1.44 19.10 -8.11
N PHE A 542 -1.73 18.10 -8.93
CA PHE A 542 -2.94 18.01 -9.75
C PHE A 542 -4.19 17.52 -8.97
N GLY A 543 -4.05 17.25 -7.68
CA GLY A 543 -5.15 16.97 -6.76
C GLY A 543 -5.21 15.53 -6.25
N LEU A 544 -6.38 15.11 -5.80
CA LEU A 544 -6.62 13.80 -5.21
C LEU A 544 -6.54 12.74 -6.31
N VAL A 545 -5.75 11.69 -6.10
CA VAL A 545 -5.68 10.54 -7.03
C VAL A 545 -7.03 9.86 -7.17
N ASP A 546 -7.32 9.33 -8.36
CA ASP A 546 -8.55 8.59 -8.67
C ASP A 546 -8.19 7.24 -9.31
N ALA A 547 -8.29 6.17 -8.54
CA ALA A 547 -7.90 4.83 -8.99
C ALA A 547 -8.82 4.32 -10.12
N GLY A 548 -10.12 4.58 -10.04
CA GLY A 548 -11.08 4.15 -11.06
C GLY A 548 -10.87 4.82 -12.41
N ALA A 549 -10.53 6.11 -12.41
CA ALA A 549 -10.17 6.86 -13.61
C ALA A 549 -8.77 6.48 -14.12
N MET A 550 -7.77 6.36 -13.25
CA MET A 550 -6.40 6.01 -13.63
C MET A 550 -6.32 4.64 -14.31
N VAL A 551 -7.00 3.63 -13.74
CA VAL A 551 -7.12 2.28 -14.31
C VAL A 551 -7.87 2.30 -15.64
N LEU A 552 -9.00 3.02 -15.73
CA LEU A 552 -9.76 3.13 -16.97
C LEU A 552 -8.95 3.81 -18.09
N GLU A 553 -8.15 4.82 -17.75
CA GLU A 553 -7.30 5.52 -18.70
C GLU A 553 -6.08 4.66 -19.12
N ALA A 554 -5.50 3.88 -18.20
CA ALA A 554 -4.41 2.94 -18.46
C ALA A 554 -4.75 1.88 -19.53
N THR A 555 -5.95 1.29 -19.49
CA THR A 555 -6.38 0.23 -20.44
C THR A 555 -6.36 0.64 -21.93
N LYS A 556 -6.39 1.95 -22.20
CA LYS A 556 -6.38 2.55 -23.54
C LYS A 556 -5.20 3.51 -23.74
N TRP A 557 -4.23 3.51 -22.82
CA TRP A 557 -3.09 4.42 -22.86
C TRP A 557 -2.17 4.08 -24.03
N ARG A 558 -1.69 5.12 -24.70
CA ARG A 558 -0.59 5.03 -25.66
C ARG A 558 0.63 5.69 -25.03
N THR A 559 1.74 4.95 -24.95
CA THR A 559 3.03 5.45 -24.47
C THR A 559 3.39 6.79 -25.12
N VAL A 560 3.75 7.76 -24.28
CA VAL A 560 4.12 9.11 -24.73
C VAL A 560 5.42 9.10 -25.57
N PRO A 561 5.66 10.11 -26.43
CA PRO A 561 6.89 10.20 -27.22
C PRO A 561 8.18 10.16 -26.35
N PRO A 562 9.36 9.89 -26.95
CA PRO A 562 10.64 9.92 -26.25
C PRO A 562 10.85 11.23 -25.46
N GLN A 563 11.50 11.15 -24.30
CA GLN A 563 11.83 12.34 -23.52
C GLN A 563 13.05 13.04 -24.12
N HIS A 564 12.91 14.33 -24.41
CA HIS A 564 14.01 15.22 -24.78
C HIS A 564 14.37 16.13 -23.60
N THR A 565 15.59 16.66 -23.61
CA THR A 565 16.07 17.61 -22.60
C THR A 565 16.70 18.82 -23.27
N CYS A 566 16.11 20.00 -23.06
CA CYS A 566 16.64 21.27 -23.54
C CYS A 566 17.25 22.05 -22.37
N THR A 567 18.56 22.32 -22.41
CA THR A 567 19.27 23.12 -21.39
C THR A 567 19.62 24.50 -21.92
N GLN A 568 19.29 25.54 -21.15
CA GLN A 568 19.62 26.93 -21.42
C GLN A 568 20.34 27.53 -20.22
N ILE A 569 21.50 28.14 -20.42
CA ILE A 569 22.33 28.72 -19.35
C ILE A 569 22.31 30.25 -19.48
N HIS A 570 21.95 30.95 -18.40
CA HIS A 570 22.02 32.41 -18.38
C HIS A 570 23.49 32.89 -18.37
N GLU A 571 23.77 34.05 -18.97
CA GLU A 571 25.10 34.67 -18.91
C GLU A 571 25.67 34.69 -17.49
N ARG A 572 26.97 34.35 -17.36
CA ARG A 572 27.73 34.25 -16.10
C ARG A 572 28.06 35.62 -15.49
N ARG A 573 27.03 36.43 -15.25
CA ARG A 573 27.14 37.75 -14.63
C ARG A 573 26.53 37.70 -13.23
N THR A 574 27.35 38.00 -12.21
CA THR A 574 26.85 38.16 -10.83
C THR A 574 25.77 39.25 -10.81
N ARG A 575 24.61 38.94 -10.24
CA ARG A 575 23.52 39.90 -9.99
C ARG A 575 23.26 39.97 -8.48
N TYR A 576 23.29 41.18 -7.94
CA TYR A 576 23.06 41.42 -6.50
C TYR A 576 21.58 41.31 -6.17
N ILE A 577 21.28 40.66 -5.05
CA ILE A 577 19.94 40.53 -4.47
C ILE A 577 19.88 41.53 -3.32
N GLN A 578 18.97 42.50 -3.42
CA GLN A 578 18.80 43.62 -2.49
C GLN A 578 17.63 43.33 -1.55
N ALA A 579 17.81 43.54 -0.25
CA ALA A 579 16.78 43.27 0.75
C ALA A 579 15.54 44.15 0.52
N GLY A 580 14.36 43.52 0.45
CA GLY A 580 13.08 44.19 0.17
C GLY A 580 12.84 44.50 -1.31
N GLN A 581 13.73 44.11 -2.22
CA GLN A 581 13.54 44.25 -3.67
C GLN A 581 13.35 42.89 -4.35
N ARG A 582 12.93 42.93 -5.62
CA ARG A 582 12.68 41.74 -6.47
C ARG A 582 13.73 41.73 -7.58
N LEU A 583 14.56 40.69 -7.64
CA LEU A 583 15.52 40.48 -8.73
C LEU A 583 14.88 39.58 -9.79
N ASN A 584 14.62 40.14 -10.98
CA ASN A 584 14.14 39.38 -12.13
C ASN A 584 15.29 39.10 -13.10
N SER A 585 15.46 37.84 -13.48
CA SER A 585 16.42 37.35 -14.48
C SER A 585 15.68 36.48 -15.48
N SER A 586 15.93 36.64 -16.78
CA SER A 586 15.12 35.98 -17.82
C SER A 586 15.99 35.23 -18.82
N ILE A 587 15.47 34.13 -19.34
CA ILE A 587 16.05 33.32 -20.43
C ILE A 587 14.99 33.21 -21.52
N THR A 588 15.31 33.56 -22.76
CA THR A 588 14.46 33.25 -23.92
C THR A 588 14.89 31.90 -24.48
N SER A 589 14.02 30.89 -24.39
CA SER A 589 14.25 29.55 -24.91
C SER A 589 13.51 29.36 -26.23
N SER A 590 14.15 28.71 -27.21
CA SER A 590 13.48 28.22 -28.42
C SER A 590 12.80 26.85 -28.22
N GLY A 591 12.92 26.24 -27.04
CA GLY A 591 12.66 24.82 -26.85
C GLY A 591 13.74 23.92 -27.48
N CYS A 592 14.93 24.47 -27.74
CA CYS A 592 16.02 23.81 -28.46
C CYS A 592 15.63 23.28 -29.86
N SER A 593 14.69 23.97 -30.53
CA SER A 593 14.18 23.59 -31.86
C SER A 593 15.23 23.46 -32.97
N GLU A 594 16.42 24.04 -32.79
CA GLU A 594 17.56 23.90 -33.71
C GLU A 594 18.24 22.50 -33.64
N GLN A 595 17.91 21.69 -32.63
CA GLN A 595 18.48 20.36 -32.40
C GLN A 595 17.37 19.35 -32.09
N ALA A 596 16.99 18.54 -33.09
CA ALA A 596 15.86 17.60 -32.98
C ALA A 596 15.94 16.70 -31.72
N GLU A 597 17.11 16.12 -31.43
CA GLU A 597 17.33 15.24 -30.27
C GLU A 597 17.20 15.94 -28.90
N GLN A 598 17.25 17.27 -28.86
CA GLN A 598 17.05 18.08 -27.65
C GLN A 598 15.73 18.87 -27.68
N HIS A 599 14.92 18.73 -28.74
CA HIS A 599 13.75 19.59 -28.92
C HIS A 599 12.64 19.23 -27.94
N VAL A 600 12.35 20.15 -27.03
CA VAL A 600 11.17 20.12 -26.16
C VAL A 600 10.23 21.22 -26.65
N ASP A 601 9.04 20.83 -27.07
CA ASP A 601 7.94 21.73 -27.46
C ASP A 601 6.84 21.71 -26.40
N TYR A 602 6.47 20.53 -25.92
CA TYR A 602 5.52 20.28 -24.83
C TYR A 602 6.25 19.84 -23.55
N LEU A 603 5.99 20.51 -22.43
CA LEU A 603 6.70 20.29 -21.16
C LEU A 603 6.15 19.14 -20.32
N GLU A 604 7.06 18.50 -19.58
CA GLU A 604 6.79 17.63 -18.44
C GLU A 604 7.31 18.32 -17.17
N HIS A 605 8.59 18.10 -16.83
CA HIS A 605 9.29 18.74 -15.72
C HIS A 605 10.07 19.98 -16.18
N VAL A 606 10.11 21.00 -15.32
CA VAL A 606 11.03 22.13 -15.46
C VAL A 606 11.94 22.19 -14.23
N VAL A 607 13.25 22.19 -14.47
CA VAL A 607 14.26 22.29 -13.40
C VAL A 607 15.04 23.59 -13.55
N VAL A 608 15.18 24.32 -12.45
CA VAL A 608 15.97 25.55 -12.35
C VAL A 608 17.16 25.28 -11.45
N LYS A 609 18.34 25.20 -12.05
CA LYS A 609 19.60 24.94 -11.36
C LYS A 609 20.27 26.26 -10.99
N VAL A 610 20.50 26.53 -9.72
CA VAL A 610 21.00 27.85 -9.24
C VAL A 610 22.28 27.79 -8.42
N LEU A 611 23.11 28.82 -8.58
CA LEU A 611 24.20 29.15 -7.68
C LEU A 611 23.91 30.52 -7.02
N ILE A 612 23.44 30.49 -5.77
CA ILE A 612 23.08 31.68 -4.97
C ILE A 612 23.90 31.68 -3.69
N VAL A 613 24.66 32.73 -3.46
CA VAL A 613 25.30 33.01 -2.16
C VAL A 613 24.40 33.98 -1.39
N HIS A 614 24.01 33.63 -0.15
CA HIS A 614 23.11 34.45 0.66
C HIS A 614 23.56 34.46 2.13
N PRO A 615 23.53 35.61 2.84
CA PRO A 615 23.89 35.67 4.27
C PRO A 615 22.93 34.89 5.17
N ARG A 616 21.67 34.70 4.75
CA ARG A 616 20.67 33.87 5.44
C ARG A 616 19.67 33.30 4.43
N ARG A 617 19.80 32.01 4.12
CA ARG A 617 19.06 31.32 3.05
C ARG A 617 17.54 31.36 3.23
N GLY A 618 17.05 31.24 4.46
CA GLY A 618 15.62 31.23 4.77
C GLY A 618 14.84 32.51 4.50
N ASP A 619 15.48 33.64 4.22
CA ASP A 619 14.79 34.88 3.85
C ASP A 619 14.43 34.98 2.36
N LEU A 620 14.93 34.05 1.53
CA LEU A 620 14.65 33.99 0.09
C LEU A 620 13.26 33.40 -0.20
N GLU A 621 12.54 34.03 -1.12
CA GLU A 621 11.50 33.39 -1.93
C GLU A 621 11.99 33.34 -3.39
N ILE A 622 11.77 32.21 -4.07
CA ILE A 622 12.15 32.01 -5.47
C ILE A 622 10.92 31.54 -6.25
N ASN A 623 10.62 32.22 -7.36
CA ASN A 623 9.53 31.88 -8.26
C ASN A 623 10.02 31.78 -9.70
N LEU A 624 9.46 30.87 -10.49
CA LEU A 624 9.62 30.83 -11.94
C LEU A 624 8.30 31.18 -12.64
N ILE A 625 8.39 31.94 -13.73
CA ILE A 625 7.27 32.33 -14.58
C ILE A 625 7.53 31.76 -15.98
N SER A 626 6.58 31.00 -16.52
CA SER A 626 6.63 30.44 -17.88
C SER A 626 6.34 31.50 -18.96
N PRO A 627 6.69 31.25 -20.23
CA PRO A 627 6.35 32.15 -21.34
C PRO A 627 4.84 32.42 -21.46
N SER A 628 4.03 31.44 -21.03
CA SER A 628 2.56 31.50 -20.99
C SER A 628 2.00 32.33 -19.82
N GLY A 629 2.85 32.83 -18.92
CA GLY A 629 2.46 33.62 -17.75
C GLY A 629 2.13 32.83 -16.48
N THR A 630 2.13 31.49 -16.53
CA THR A 630 1.95 30.66 -15.32
C THR A 630 3.10 30.89 -14.35
N LYS A 631 2.81 30.99 -13.04
CA LYS A 631 3.82 31.22 -12.00
C LYS A 631 3.87 30.07 -11.00
N SER A 632 5.04 29.45 -10.86
CA SER A 632 5.31 28.42 -9.85
C SER A 632 6.29 28.94 -8.79
N LYS A 633 6.00 28.69 -7.51
CA LYS A 633 6.89 29.00 -6.39
C LYS A 633 7.86 27.83 -6.20
N LEU A 634 9.13 28.07 -6.49
CA LEU A 634 10.20 27.09 -6.37
C LEU A 634 10.73 27.00 -4.93
N LEU A 635 10.67 28.09 -4.17
CA LEU A 635 11.04 28.14 -2.76
C LEU A 635 10.19 29.19 -2.04
N ALA A 636 9.53 28.82 -0.95
CA ALA A 636 8.96 29.78 -0.01
C ALA A 636 9.96 30.14 1.11
N LYS A 637 9.71 31.29 1.76
CA LYS A 637 10.48 31.73 2.93
C LYS A 637 10.42 30.70 4.06
N ARG A 638 11.56 30.11 4.44
CA ARG A 638 11.67 29.16 5.57
C ARG A 638 12.16 29.86 6.83
N LEU A 639 11.32 29.92 7.86
CA LEU A 639 11.55 30.79 9.02
C LEU A 639 12.80 30.42 9.82
N PHE A 640 13.13 29.13 9.97
CA PHE A 640 14.24 28.69 10.81
C PHE A 640 15.57 28.52 10.08
N ASP A 641 15.60 28.59 8.74
CA ASP A 641 16.83 28.46 7.95
C ASP A 641 17.72 29.71 8.11
N SER A 642 18.66 29.64 9.05
CA SER A 642 19.69 30.63 9.30
C SER A 642 20.97 30.42 8.47
N SER A 643 21.00 29.45 7.55
CA SER A 643 22.22 29.05 6.84
C SER A 643 22.78 30.16 5.94
N ASN A 644 24.08 30.41 6.03
CA ASN A 644 24.83 31.24 5.08
C ASN A 644 25.42 30.43 3.90
N GLY A 645 25.17 29.12 3.85
CA GLY A 645 25.71 28.22 2.82
C GLY A 645 25.15 28.47 1.41
N GLY A 646 23.98 29.11 1.34
CA GLY A 646 23.26 29.43 0.10
C GLY A 646 22.72 28.19 -0.61
N PHE A 647 22.56 28.32 -1.93
CA PHE A 647 22.22 27.23 -2.84
C PHE A 647 23.40 27.03 -3.80
N ARG A 648 23.98 25.83 -3.83
CA ARG A 648 25.20 25.52 -4.58
C ARG A 648 24.88 24.51 -5.68
N ASN A 649 24.62 25.01 -6.88
CA ASN A 649 24.15 24.22 -8.02
C ASN A 649 22.88 23.40 -7.69
N TRP A 650 22.01 23.95 -6.82
CA TRP A 650 20.79 23.30 -6.36
C TRP A 650 19.73 23.28 -7.46
N GLU A 651 18.99 22.19 -7.55
CA GLU A 651 18.06 21.88 -8.64
C GLU A 651 16.62 21.98 -8.13
N PHE A 652 15.99 23.14 -8.33
CA PHE A 652 14.57 23.32 -8.00
C PHE A 652 13.70 22.77 -9.13
N MET A 653 12.86 21.77 -8.86
CA MET A 653 11.99 21.14 -9.85
C MET A 653 10.55 21.63 -9.73
N THR A 654 9.84 21.74 -10.86
CA THR A 654 8.40 21.92 -10.87
C THR A 654 7.67 21.20 -12.00
N VAL A 655 6.50 20.64 -11.66
CA VAL A 655 5.52 20.04 -12.58
C VAL A 655 4.39 20.99 -12.99
N HIS A 656 4.34 22.23 -12.46
CA HIS A 656 3.20 23.13 -12.67
C HIS A 656 3.01 23.58 -14.13
N PHE A 657 4.03 23.42 -14.97
CA PHE A 657 4.01 23.76 -16.39
C PHE A 657 3.70 22.56 -17.30
N TRP A 658 3.30 21.41 -16.75
CA TRP A 658 3.01 20.20 -17.53
C TRP A 658 2.03 20.48 -18.68
N GLY A 659 2.40 20.07 -19.89
CA GLY A 659 1.67 20.30 -21.13
C GLY A 659 1.82 21.70 -21.74
N GLU A 660 2.42 22.68 -21.05
CA GLU A 660 2.65 24.02 -21.63
C GLU A 660 3.72 24.00 -22.72
N LYS A 661 3.74 25.09 -23.53
CA LYS A 661 4.76 25.30 -24.54
C LYS A 661 6.09 25.76 -23.92
N ALA A 662 7.18 25.10 -24.32
CA ALA A 662 8.53 25.38 -23.86
C ALA A 662 9.11 26.72 -24.37
N LYS A 663 8.66 27.15 -25.56
CA LYS A 663 9.21 28.28 -26.32
C LYS A 663 8.77 29.64 -25.77
N GLY A 664 9.73 30.55 -25.61
CA GLY A 664 9.53 31.95 -25.23
C GLY A 664 10.36 32.37 -24.02
N THR A 665 9.97 33.47 -23.38
CA THR A 665 10.75 34.09 -22.29
C THR A 665 10.34 33.59 -20.91
N TRP A 666 11.20 32.78 -20.32
CA TRP A 666 11.14 32.35 -18.92
C TRP A 666 11.71 33.43 -18.00
N THR A 667 11.10 33.65 -16.83
CA THR A 667 11.61 34.63 -15.85
C THR A 667 11.71 34.03 -14.44
N LEU A 668 12.92 34.00 -13.93
CA LEU A 668 13.26 33.71 -12.53
C LEU A 668 13.14 35.00 -11.71
N GLU A 669 12.23 35.00 -10.75
CA GLU A 669 12.06 36.06 -9.75
C GLU A 669 12.62 35.58 -8.40
N ILE A 670 13.57 36.35 -7.85
CA ILE A 670 14.12 36.13 -6.50
C ILE A 670 13.75 37.32 -5.62
N ILE A 671 13.19 37.06 -4.45
CA ILE A 671 12.79 38.07 -3.46
C ILE A 671 13.57 37.80 -2.17
N ASP A 672 14.26 38.80 -1.64
CA ASP A 672 14.96 38.72 -0.36
C ASP A 672 14.19 39.49 0.72
N THR A 673 13.68 38.78 1.72
CA THR A 673 12.86 39.39 2.78
C THR A 673 13.75 40.07 3.83
N PRO A 674 13.54 41.37 4.15
CA PRO A 674 14.26 42.01 5.24
C PRO A 674 14.11 41.27 6.57
N SER A 675 15.22 41.07 7.28
CA SER A 675 15.26 40.32 8.54
C SER A 675 16.20 40.98 9.55
N LYS A 676 15.75 41.01 10.81
CA LYS A 676 16.55 41.51 11.95
C LYS A 676 17.67 40.56 12.37
N LEU A 677 17.77 39.38 11.74
CA LEU A 677 18.72 38.31 12.10
C LEU A 677 20.02 38.34 11.26
N ARG A 678 20.24 39.37 10.43
CA ARG A 678 21.46 39.60 9.65
C ARG A 678 21.72 41.09 9.45
N ASN A 679 22.94 41.45 9.05
CA ASN A 679 23.19 42.79 8.52
C ASN A 679 22.53 42.94 7.13
N PRO A 680 21.64 43.93 6.91
CA PRO A 680 21.04 44.18 5.59
C PRO A 680 22.03 44.68 4.53
N GLU A 681 23.18 45.25 4.92
CA GLU A 681 24.24 45.71 4.00
C GLU A 681 24.93 44.54 3.28
N VAL A 682 24.89 43.34 3.86
CA VAL A 682 25.45 42.13 3.25
C VAL A 682 24.44 41.61 2.23
N LEU A 683 24.75 41.83 0.94
CA LEU A 683 23.87 41.52 -0.18
C LEU A 683 23.90 40.04 -0.57
N GLY A 684 22.74 39.54 -1.01
CA GLY A 684 22.67 38.28 -1.73
C GLY A 684 23.30 38.38 -3.13
N ASN A 685 23.71 37.24 -3.68
CA ASN A 685 24.37 37.16 -4.98
C ASN A 685 23.82 35.96 -5.77
N LEU A 686 23.06 36.20 -6.84
CA LEU A 686 22.86 35.21 -7.90
C LEU A 686 24.13 35.20 -8.77
N LYS A 687 24.82 34.05 -8.84
CA LYS A 687 26.08 33.90 -9.60
C LYS A 687 25.85 33.29 -10.98
N GLU A 688 25.03 32.26 -11.04
CA GLU A 688 24.72 31.50 -12.25
C GLU A 688 23.32 30.86 -12.07
N TRP A 689 22.57 30.73 -13.15
CA TRP A 689 21.42 29.82 -13.19
C TRP A 689 21.25 29.22 -14.58
N ALA A 690 20.74 27.99 -14.62
CA ALA A 690 20.33 27.30 -15.83
C ALA A 690 18.88 26.85 -15.73
N LEU A 691 18.19 26.91 -16.86
CA LEU A 691 16.85 26.39 -17.08
C LEU A 691 17.00 25.07 -17.85
N ILE A 692 16.47 23.99 -17.30
CA ILE A 692 16.47 22.65 -17.90
C ILE A 692 15.01 22.26 -18.10
N LEU A 693 14.61 22.08 -19.36
CA LEU A 693 13.27 21.72 -19.78
C LEU A 693 13.27 20.24 -20.17
N TYR A 694 12.39 19.46 -19.57
CA TYR A 694 12.11 18.07 -19.95
C TYR A 694 10.74 18.00 -20.61
N GLY A 695 10.59 17.10 -21.58
CA GLY A 695 9.31 16.90 -22.24
C GLY A 695 9.45 16.26 -23.61
N THR A 696 8.55 16.63 -24.52
CA THR A 696 8.38 16.00 -25.83
C THR A 696 8.39 17.03 -26.96
N SER A 697 8.93 16.63 -28.11
CA SER A 697 8.93 17.39 -29.36
C SER A 697 7.55 17.37 -30.06
N GLU A 698 6.77 16.32 -29.80
CA GLU A 698 5.41 16.12 -30.31
C GLU A 698 4.36 16.22 -29.19
N HIS A 699 3.09 16.41 -29.53
CA HIS A 699 2.01 16.47 -28.54
C HIS A 699 1.73 15.08 -27.93
N PRO A 700 1.91 14.86 -26.61
CA PRO A 700 1.87 13.52 -26.00
C PRO A 700 0.52 12.80 -26.03
N TYR A 701 -0.56 13.43 -26.48
CA TYR A 701 -1.92 12.89 -26.45
C TYR A 701 -2.62 12.88 -27.82
N GLN A 702 -1.97 13.33 -28.90
CA GLN A 702 -2.59 13.35 -30.24
C GLN A 702 -2.21 12.10 -31.06
N PRO A 703 -3.12 11.59 -31.91
CA PRO A 703 -2.80 10.50 -32.82
C PRO A 703 -1.87 10.98 -33.93
N TYR A 704 -0.68 10.39 -34.00
CA TYR A 704 0.32 10.52 -35.06
C TYR A 704 -0.32 10.62 -36.46
N ARG A 705 -0.34 11.81 -37.06
CA ARG A 705 -0.56 11.96 -38.51
C ARG A 705 0.75 11.56 -39.20
N GLY A 706 0.84 10.31 -39.62
CA GLY A 706 2.06 9.76 -40.23
C GLY A 706 2.53 10.60 -41.41
N GLN A 707 3.78 11.07 -41.35
CA GLN A 707 4.44 11.69 -42.49
C GLN A 707 4.71 10.64 -43.56
N HIS A 708 3.79 10.50 -44.52
CA HIS A 708 4.21 10.05 -45.84
C HIS A 708 5.09 11.14 -46.46
N SER A 709 6.26 10.74 -46.94
CA SER A 709 7.31 11.61 -47.45
C SER A 709 6.94 12.24 -48.80
N GLN A 710 6.18 13.34 -48.78
CA GLN A 710 6.04 14.21 -49.94
C GLN A 710 7.37 14.88 -50.25
N SER A 711 8.08 14.35 -51.26
CA SER A 711 9.07 15.14 -51.99
C SER A 711 8.38 16.30 -52.70
N ARG A 712 9.08 17.43 -52.75
CA ARG A 712 8.60 18.72 -53.29
C ARG A 712 7.83 18.60 -54.61
N MET A 713 6.71 19.30 -54.69
CA MET A 713 6.50 20.24 -55.80
C MET A 713 5.98 21.57 -55.22
N LEU A 714 6.22 22.66 -55.93
CA LEU A 714 6.11 24.04 -55.44
C LEU A 714 4.71 24.64 -55.66
N GLU A 715 4.24 25.42 -54.67
CA GLU A 715 3.65 26.78 -54.81
C GLU A 715 2.35 26.97 -55.66
N ILE A 716 1.44 27.93 -55.43
CA ILE A 716 1.40 29.10 -54.52
C ILE A 716 -0.08 29.58 -54.27
N THR A 717 -0.34 30.31 -53.16
CA THR A 717 -1.54 31.16 -52.80
C THR A 717 -2.98 30.64 -53.07
N ASN A 718 -3.89 30.42 -52.10
CA ASN A 718 -4.53 31.37 -51.14
C ASN A 718 -5.25 32.57 -51.83
N PRO A 719 -6.45 33.03 -51.41
CA PRO A 719 -7.43 32.53 -50.41
C PRO A 719 -8.80 32.21 -51.11
N GLU A 720 -10.05 32.50 -50.70
CA GLU A 720 -10.73 33.13 -49.52
C GLU A 720 -12.24 32.71 -49.46
N GLU A 721 -12.95 33.12 -48.41
CA GLU A 721 -14.42 33.24 -48.20
C GLU A 721 -15.36 31.99 -48.07
N ILE A 722 -16.50 32.29 -47.41
CA ILE A 722 -17.57 31.51 -46.73
C ILE A 722 -18.83 32.44 -46.84
N PRO A 723 -20.15 32.06 -46.84
CA PRO A 723 -20.83 30.80 -46.42
C PRO A 723 -21.98 30.27 -47.35
N GLU A 724 -22.72 29.27 -46.83
CA GLU A 724 -24.19 29.10 -46.87
C GLU A 724 -24.91 28.50 -48.10
N GLU A 725 -26.07 27.88 -47.79
CA GLU A 725 -27.01 27.20 -48.69
C GLU A 725 -27.95 28.20 -49.39
N PRO A 726 -28.67 27.81 -50.46
CA PRO A 726 -30.06 27.41 -50.20
C PRO A 726 -30.66 26.30 -51.09
N GLU A 727 -31.90 25.98 -50.74
CA GLU A 727 -32.80 24.92 -51.22
C GLU A 727 -33.06 24.81 -52.73
N LEU A 728 -33.08 23.55 -53.19
CA LEU A 728 -34.09 22.91 -54.07
C LEU A 728 -35.01 23.80 -54.94
N GLN A 729 -34.88 23.63 -56.26
CA GLN A 729 -36.03 23.54 -57.17
C GLN A 729 -35.68 22.78 -58.47
N LEU A 730 -36.54 21.84 -58.84
CA LEU A 730 -37.11 21.51 -60.18
C LEU A 730 -36.25 21.75 -61.45
N GLU A 731 -36.23 20.89 -62.47
CA GLU A 731 -36.99 19.66 -62.74
C GLU A 731 -36.35 18.81 -63.87
N GLU A 732 -36.66 17.51 -63.88
CA GLU A 732 -36.66 16.54 -65.01
C GLU A 732 -35.36 16.18 -65.79
N GLU A 733 -35.43 14.99 -66.40
CA GLU A 733 -34.32 14.16 -66.87
C GLU A 733 -34.15 14.21 -68.40
N GLU A 734 -32.91 14.19 -68.91
CA GLU A 734 -32.60 13.50 -70.18
C GLU A 734 -31.28 12.71 -70.04
N GLU A 735 -31.26 11.51 -70.63
CA GLU A 735 -30.19 10.52 -70.48
C GLU A 735 -28.86 11.01 -71.07
N ASN A 736 -27.86 11.24 -70.21
CA ASN A 736 -26.50 11.56 -70.64
C ASN A 736 -25.57 10.36 -70.42
N GLU A 737 -25.32 9.61 -71.50
CA GLU A 737 -24.32 8.54 -71.57
C GLU A 737 -22.94 9.06 -71.08
N TYR A 738 -22.30 8.35 -70.15
CA TYR A 738 -21.09 8.82 -69.48
C TYR A 738 -19.89 8.84 -70.44
N ASN A 739 -19.68 9.98 -71.10
CA ASN A 739 -18.60 10.21 -72.05
C ASN A 739 -17.25 10.58 -71.39
N GLY A 740 -17.03 10.17 -70.14
CA GLY A 740 -15.78 10.39 -69.40
C GLY A 740 -14.83 9.19 -69.43
N PRO A 741 -13.56 9.37 -69.01
CA PRO A 741 -12.61 8.26 -68.94
C PRO A 741 -12.93 7.32 -67.77
N CYS A 742 -13.16 6.05 -68.08
CA CYS A 742 -13.38 5.00 -67.08
C CYS A 742 -12.17 4.76 -66.18
N HIS A 743 -12.42 4.20 -64.99
CA HIS A 743 -11.37 3.70 -64.11
C HIS A 743 -10.46 2.69 -64.83
N SER A 744 -9.16 2.73 -64.54
CA SER A 744 -8.13 1.87 -65.19
C SER A 744 -8.27 0.36 -64.94
N GLU A 745 -9.26 -0.07 -64.16
CA GLU A 745 -9.61 -1.49 -63.91
C GLU A 745 -10.91 -1.91 -64.62
N CYS A 746 -11.63 -0.98 -65.26
CA CYS A 746 -12.80 -1.27 -66.09
C CYS A 746 -12.35 -1.94 -67.39
N GLY A 747 -13.06 -2.99 -67.82
CA GLY A 747 -12.76 -3.68 -69.07
C GLY A 747 -13.46 -3.08 -70.29
N GLU A 748 -13.41 -3.84 -71.40
CA GLU A 748 -13.91 -3.45 -72.73
C GLU A 748 -15.43 -3.18 -72.81
N GLN A 749 -16.20 -3.38 -71.73
CA GLN A 749 -17.63 -3.03 -71.68
C GLN A 749 -17.89 -1.62 -71.13
N GLY A 750 -16.85 -0.88 -70.72
CA GLY A 750 -16.98 0.50 -70.26
C GLY A 750 -17.42 0.64 -68.80
N CYS A 751 -18.03 1.78 -68.50
CA CYS A 751 -18.40 2.22 -67.16
C CYS A 751 -19.53 3.25 -67.20
N ASP A 752 -20.24 3.35 -66.08
CA ASP A 752 -21.31 4.35 -65.89
C ASP A 752 -20.79 5.60 -65.12
N GLY A 753 -19.48 5.70 -64.91
CA GLY A 753 -18.82 6.71 -64.07
C GLY A 753 -17.31 6.46 -63.88
N PRO A 754 -16.58 7.41 -63.26
CA PRO A 754 -15.11 7.38 -63.21
C PRO A 754 -14.51 6.37 -62.23
N ASP A 755 -15.24 5.94 -61.20
CA ASP A 755 -14.72 5.10 -60.11
C ASP A 755 -14.79 3.60 -60.38
N ALA A 756 -13.99 2.83 -59.65
CA ALA A 756 -13.78 1.40 -59.85
C ALA A 756 -15.03 0.50 -59.64
N ASP A 757 -16.10 1.03 -59.03
CA ASP A 757 -17.39 0.36 -58.85
C ASP A 757 -18.46 0.73 -59.89
N HIS A 758 -18.23 1.78 -60.69
CA HIS A 758 -19.03 2.11 -61.87
C HIS A 758 -18.64 1.29 -63.12
N CYS A 759 -17.58 0.48 -63.05
CA CYS A 759 -17.16 -0.40 -64.15
C CYS A 759 -18.22 -1.44 -64.50
N LEU A 760 -18.57 -1.58 -65.79
CA LEU A 760 -19.53 -2.59 -66.27
C LEU A 760 -18.93 -4.01 -66.29
N ASN A 761 -17.63 -4.15 -66.54
CA ASN A 761 -16.83 -5.34 -66.26
C ASN A 761 -15.44 -4.99 -65.72
N CYS A 762 -14.76 -5.97 -65.12
CA CYS A 762 -13.41 -5.80 -64.55
C CYS A 762 -12.35 -6.45 -65.44
N ILE A 763 -11.18 -5.82 -65.57
CA ILE A 763 -10.00 -6.43 -66.21
C ILE A 763 -9.53 -7.63 -65.37
N ASN A 764 -9.19 -7.36 -64.10
CA ASN A 764 -8.56 -8.30 -63.18
C ASN A 764 -9.58 -9.08 -62.35
N PHE A 765 -10.02 -8.56 -61.19
CA PHE A 765 -10.96 -9.23 -60.30
C PHE A 765 -12.15 -8.35 -59.92
N SER A 766 -13.31 -8.99 -59.77
CA SER A 766 -14.47 -8.39 -59.12
C SER A 766 -14.44 -8.64 -57.61
N PHE A 767 -14.65 -7.58 -56.83
CA PHE A 767 -14.94 -7.61 -55.40
C PHE A 767 -16.43 -7.27 -55.16
N GLY A 768 -17.00 -7.72 -54.04
CA GLY A 768 -18.43 -7.51 -53.77
C GLY A 768 -19.36 -8.33 -54.68
N SER A 769 -20.55 -7.79 -54.96
CA SER A 769 -21.64 -8.43 -55.71
C SER A 769 -22.62 -7.37 -56.21
N LEU A 770 -23.36 -7.64 -57.30
CA LEU A 770 -24.35 -6.69 -57.86
C LEU A 770 -25.43 -6.22 -56.84
N LYS A 771 -25.66 -6.97 -55.76
CA LYS A 771 -26.58 -6.61 -54.66
C LYS A 771 -25.93 -5.95 -53.44
N SER A 772 -24.63 -5.63 -53.50
CA SER A 772 -23.84 -5.14 -52.36
C SER A 772 -22.74 -4.14 -52.75
N GLY A 773 -22.87 -3.52 -53.92
CA GLY A 773 -21.73 -2.90 -54.63
C GLY A 773 -20.80 -3.96 -55.24
N ARG A 774 -20.40 -3.76 -56.49
CA ARG A 774 -19.34 -4.53 -57.18
C ARG A 774 -18.22 -3.55 -57.51
N THR A 775 -17.02 -3.79 -57.00
CA THR A 775 -15.84 -2.95 -57.28
C THR A 775 -14.81 -3.78 -58.04
N CYS A 776 -14.21 -3.22 -59.09
CA CYS A 776 -13.11 -3.84 -59.80
C CYS A 776 -11.78 -3.56 -59.10
N VAL A 777 -10.97 -4.60 -58.90
CA VAL A 777 -9.70 -4.52 -58.16
C VAL A 777 -8.62 -5.32 -58.87
N ASN A 778 -7.40 -4.76 -58.87
CA ASN A 778 -6.21 -5.40 -59.43
C ASN A 778 -5.79 -6.64 -58.60
N HIS A 779 -5.87 -6.51 -57.27
CA HIS A 779 -5.60 -7.55 -56.28
C HIS A 779 -6.71 -7.66 -55.25
N CYS A 780 -6.92 -8.86 -54.71
CA CYS A 780 -8.01 -9.08 -53.75
C CYS A 780 -7.70 -8.56 -52.32
N PRO A 781 -8.65 -7.88 -51.66
CA PRO A 781 -8.42 -7.30 -50.33
C PRO A 781 -8.41 -8.36 -49.23
N SER A 782 -7.72 -8.05 -48.12
CA SER A 782 -7.47 -8.95 -46.99
C SER A 782 -8.71 -9.73 -46.52
N GLY A 783 -8.51 -11.02 -46.25
CA GLY A 783 -9.57 -11.98 -45.98
C GLY A 783 -10.22 -12.58 -47.23
N HIS A 784 -9.69 -12.29 -48.42
CA HIS A 784 -10.07 -12.92 -49.70
C HIS A 784 -8.81 -13.40 -50.47
N TYR A 785 -9.01 -14.36 -51.38
CA TYR A 785 -8.02 -14.82 -52.35
C TYR A 785 -8.53 -14.62 -53.78
N GLU A 786 -7.59 -14.61 -54.72
CA GLU A 786 -7.80 -14.42 -56.15
C GLU A 786 -8.27 -15.74 -56.78
N ASP A 787 -9.56 -15.84 -57.13
CA ASP A 787 -10.03 -16.93 -57.99
C ASP A 787 -9.96 -16.51 -59.45
N ILE A 788 -8.83 -16.86 -60.07
CA ILE A 788 -8.52 -16.66 -61.49
C ILE A 788 -9.60 -17.28 -62.39
N THR A 789 -10.22 -18.40 -61.99
CA THR A 789 -11.19 -19.12 -62.83
C THR A 789 -12.53 -18.40 -62.99
N SER A 790 -12.89 -17.53 -62.04
CA SER A 790 -14.12 -16.71 -62.11
C SER A 790 -13.86 -15.20 -62.10
N ARG A 791 -12.59 -14.77 -62.17
CA ARG A 791 -12.15 -13.37 -62.04
C ARG A 791 -12.84 -12.64 -60.88
N ARG A 792 -12.82 -13.28 -59.70
CA ARG A 792 -13.52 -12.77 -58.51
C ARG A 792 -12.76 -13.06 -57.22
N CYS A 793 -12.81 -12.13 -56.29
CA CYS A 793 -12.26 -12.31 -54.95
C CYS A 793 -13.15 -13.23 -54.11
N ARG A 794 -12.63 -14.39 -53.73
CA ARG A 794 -13.35 -15.37 -52.88
C ARG A 794 -12.87 -15.29 -51.44
N ARG A 795 -13.80 -15.37 -50.49
CA ARG A 795 -13.50 -15.20 -49.05
C ARG A 795 -12.66 -16.36 -48.50
N CYS A 796 -11.62 -16.04 -47.74
CA CYS A 796 -10.82 -16.99 -46.98
C CYS A 796 -11.62 -17.68 -45.87
N THR A 797 -11.12 -18.82 -45.41
CA THR A 797 -11.63 -19.55 -44.25
C THR A 797 -11.71 -18.67 -43.00
N LYS A 798 -12.74 -18.88 -42.15
CA LYS A 798 -12.96 -18.09 -40.92
C LYS A 798 -11.71 -18.10 -40.04
N GLY A 799 -11.27 -16.91 -39.62
CA GLY A 799 -10.03 -16.72 -38.84
C GLY A 799 -8.81 -16.33 -39.66
N CYS A 800 -8.81 -16.58 -40.97
CA CYS A 800 -7.68 -16.26 -41.84
C CYS A 800 -7.71 -14.80 -42.37
N GLU A 801 -6.54 -14.18 -42.50
CA GLU A 801 -6.30 -12.81 -43.01
C GLU A 801 -5.70 -12.82 -44.42
N LYS A 802 -4.81 -13.75 -44.74
CA LYS A 802 -4.32 -14.01 -46.12
C LYS A 802 -4.30 -15.52 -46.40
N CYS A 803 -4.90 -15.94 -47.50
CA CYS A 803 -4.97 -17.34 -47.93
C CYS A 803 -4.67 -17.49 -49.44
N ASP A 804 -4.32 -18.69 -49.86
CA ASP A 804 -4.16 -19.07 -51.29
C ASP A 804 -5.39 -19.80 -51.86
N GLY A 805 -6.36 -20.17 -51.01
CA GLY A 805 -7.49 -21.00 -51.41
C GLY A 805 -8.55 -21.18 -50.33
N ARG A 806 -9.54 -22.04 -50.64
CA ARG A 806 -10.72 -22.28 -49.79
C ARG A 806 -10.48 -23.25 -48.61
N SER A 807 -9.32 -23.89 -48.56
CA SER A 807 -9.00 -24.93 -47.57
C SER A 807 -8.88 -24.36 -46.16
N ALA A 808 -9.08 -25.19 -45.13
CA ALA A 808 -8.71 -24.82 -43.76
C ALA A 808 -7.18 -24.71 -43.58
N SER A 809 -6.43 -25.47 -44.39
CA SER A 809 -4.96 -25.49 -44.50
C SER A 809 -4.38 -24.54 -45.56
N SER A 810 -5.21 -23.69 -46.16
CA SER A 810 -4.80 -22.71 -47.19
C SER A 810 -4.46 -21.34 -46.57
N CYS A 811 -4.31 -21.25 -45.24
CA CYS A 811 -4.03 -19.98 -44.58
C CYS A 811 -2.52 -19.70 -44.51
N LEU A 812 -2.14 -18.50 -44.94
CA LEU A 812 -0.76 -18.00 -44.94
C LEU A 812 -0.53 -16.98 -43.82
N LEU A 813 -1.60 -16.30 -43.36
CA LEU A 813 -1.55 -15.36 -42.23
C LEU A 813 -2.90 -15.35 -41.49
N CYS A 814 -2.86 -15.50 -40.16
CA CYS A 814 -4.05 -15.47 -39.31
C CYS A 814 -4.43 -14.06 -38.87
N ARG A 815 -5.72 -13.83 -38.63
CA ARG A 815 -6.24 -12.57 -38.07
C ARG A 815 -5.68 -12.34 -36.66
N ARG A 816 -5.56 -11.07 -36.26
CA ARG A 816 -5.18 -10.70 -34.88
C ARG A 816 -6.05 -11.46 -33.85
N GLY A 817 -5.41 -12.04 -32.84
CA GLY A 817 -6.05 -12.93 -31.86
C GLY A 817 -6.10 -14.42 -32.24
N LEU A 818 -5.54 -14.81 -33.38
CA LEU A 818 -5.34 -16.21 -33.79
C LEU A 818 -3.92 -16.42 -34.31
N TYR A 819 -3.40 -17.63 -34.10
CA TYR A 819 -2.04 -18.03 -34.45
C TYR A 819 -2.06 -19.13 -35.51
N LEU A 820 -1.13 -19.07 -36.45
CA LEU A 820 -0.96 -20.10 -37.48
C LEU A 820 -0.32 -21.34 -36.84
N ASN A 821 -0.93 -22.50 -37.05
CA ASN A 821 -0.37 -23.78 -36.65
C ASN A 821 0.53 -24.32 -37.77
N ALA A 822 1.84 -24.39 -37.51
CA ALA A 822 2.84 -24.85 -38.46
C ALA A 822 2.64 -26.32 -38.94
N LEU A 823 1.87 -27.13 -38.21
CA LEU A 823 1.63 -28.54 -38.55
C LEU A 823 0.50 -28.74 -39.58
N ASN A 824 -0.39 -27.76 -39.78
CA ASN A 824 -1.56 -27.91 -40.66
C ASN A 824 -2.06 -26.63 -41.35
N SER A 825 -1.32 -25.51 -41.23
CA SER A 825 -1.62 -24.21 -41.84
C SER A 825 -3.03 -23.68 -41.57
N SER A 826 -3.55 -23.96 -40.37
CA SER A 826 -4.84 -23.45 -39.87
C SER A 826 -4.66 -22.46 -38.72
N CYS A 827 -5.68 -21.62 -38.49
CA CYS A 827 -5.67 -20.60 -37.43
C CYS A 827 -6.34 -21.13 -36.16
N ILE A 828 -5.59 -21.12 -35.05
CA ILE A 828 -6.04 -21.55 -33.71
C ILE A 828 -5.88 -20.43 -32.69
N ASP A 829 -6.67 -20.45 -31.62
CA ASP A 829 -6.62 -19.47 -30.53
C ASP A 829 -5.54 -19.80 -29.48
N THR A 830 -5.21 -21.08 -29.36
CA THR A 830 -4.32 -21.66 -28.36
C THR A 830 -3.35 -22.62 -29.03
N CYS A 831 -2.04 -22.42 -28.84
CA CYS A 831 -1.01 -23.28 -29.43
C CYS A 831 -0.94 -24.66 -28.75
N PRO A 832 -0.58 -25.73 -29.48
CA PRO A 832 -0.45 -27.08 -28.92
C PRO A 832 0.72 -27.19 -27.92
N SER A 833 0.68 -28.20 -27.05
CA SER A 833 1.77 -28.52 -26.12
C SER A 833 3.12 -28.66 -26.85
N GLY A 834 4.21 -28.20 -26.22
CA GLY A 834 5.51 -28.05 -26.88
C GLY A 834 5.65 -26.78 -27.75
N TYR A 835 4.61 -25.96 -27.89
CA TYR A 835 4.64 -24.69 -28.62
C TYR A 835 4.06 -23.53 -27.79
N PHE A 836 4.54 -22.32 -28.04
CA PHE A 836 4.00 -21.06 -27.51
C PHE A 836 3.49 -20.17 -28.64
N ALA A 837 2.58 -19.26 -28.31
CA ALA A 837 2.05 -18.27 -29.23
C ALA A 837 3.00 -17.06 -29.34
N ASP A 838 3.49 -16.78 -30.55
CA ASP A 838 4.22 -15.53 -30.85
C ASP A 838 3.24 -14.46 -31.35
N GLU A 839 3.10 -13.38 -30.58
CA GLU A 839 2.19 -12.27 -30.86
C GLU A 839 2.65 -11.40 -32.05
N SER A 840 3.95 -11.42 -32.40
CA SER A 840 4.54 -10.59 -33.46
C SER A 840 4.43 -11.23 -34.85
N GLN A 841 4.71 -12.54 -34.95
CA GLN A 841 4.65 -13.34 -36.16
C GLN A 841 3.26 -13.99 -36.36
N ARG A 842 2.43 -14.01 -35.30
CA ARG A 842 1.13 -14.72 -35.24
C ARG A 842 1.27 -16.21 -35.57
N LEU A 843 2.31 -16.83 -35.03
CA LEU A 843 2.73 -18.21 -35.33
C LEU A 843 2.90 -18.98 -34.02
N CYS A 844 2.59 -20.27 -34.01
CA CYS A 844 2.98 -21.16 -32.91
C CYS A 844 4.45 -21.56 -33.05
N LEU A 845 5.33 -21.05 -32.19
CA LEU A 845 6.77 -21.35 -32.15
C LEU A 845 7.08 -22.45 -31.13
N MET A 846 8.10 -23.27 -31.40
CA MET A 846 8.44 -24.41 -30.54
C MET A 846 9.13 -23.97 -29.24
N CYS A 847 8.86 -24.66 -28.13
CA CYS A 847 9.59 -24.51 -26.88
C CYS A 847 11.02 -25.06 -26.98
N HIS A 848 11.89 -24.64 -26.06
CA HIS A 848 13.20 -25.25 -25.86
C HIS A 848 12.99 -26.68 -25.35
N GLU A 849 13.77 -27.64 -25.85
CA GLU A 849 13.82 -29.07 -25.48
C GLU A 849 13.74 -29.41 -23.97
N ARG A 850 14.15 -28.49 -23.08
CA ARG A 850 14.09 -28.63 -21.61
C ARG A 850 12.71 -28.28 -21.01
N CYS A 851 11.87 -27.57 -21.75
CA CYS A 851 10.49 -27.25 -21.39
C CYS A 851 9.51 -28.25 -22.02
N MET A 852 8.61 -28.83 -21.23
CA MET A 852 7.43 -29.54 -21.74
C MET A 852 6.35 -28.55 -22.23
N THR A 853 6.22 -27.42 -21.53
CA THR A 853 5.42 -26.26 -21.95
C THR A 853 6.16 -24.97 -21.61
N CYS A 854 5.99 -23.92 -22.41
CA CYS A 854 6.66 -22.63 -22.24
C CYS A 854 5.69 -21.47 -22.55
N LEU A 855 6.06 -20.24 -22.16
CA LEU A 855 5.18 -19.06 -22.24
C LEU A 855 5.90 -17.84 -22.85
N ARG A 856 5.39 -17.38 -24.01
CA ARG A 856 5.87 -16.21 -24.80
C ARG A 856 7.29 -16.29 -25.35
N TYR A 857 8.14 -17.16 -24.82
CA TYR A 857 9.51 -17.39 -25.25
C TYR A 857 9.83 -18.88 -25.09
N ALA A 858 10.73 -19.42 -25.92
CA ALA A 858 11.03 -20.84 -25.96
C ALA A 858 11.64 -21.38 -24.65
N ASP A 859 12.45 -20.57 -23.98
CA ASP A 859 13.21 -20.88 -22.76
C ASP A 859 12.43 -20.68 -21.45
N ARG A 860 11.35 -19.90 -21.47
CA ARG A 860 10.51 -19.61 -20.30
C ARG A 860 9.51 -20.72 -20.06
N CYS A 861 9.99 -21.82 -19.48
CA CYS A 861 9.21 -23.00 -19.17
C CYS A 861 8.12 -22.73 -18.11
N THR A 862 6.97 -23.39 -18.27
CA THR A 862 5.89 -23.50 -17.26
C THR A 862 5.70 -24.95 -16.77
N ALA A 863 6.23 -25.93 -17.52
CA ALA A 863 6.45 -27.31 -17.08
C ALA A 863 7.73 -27.83 -17.74
N CYS A 864 8.41 -28.77 -17.09
CA CYS A 864 9.72 -29.27 -17.51
C CYS A 864 9.64 -30.63 -18.20
N SER A 865 10.61 -30.88 -19.08
CA SER A 865 10.89 -32.22 -19.61
C SER A 865 11.42 -33.14 -18.50
N GLU A 866 11.25 -34.46 -18.67
CA GLU A 866 11.67 -35.47 -17.68
C GLU A 866 13.16 -35.34 -17.32
N GLY A 867 13.50 -35.44 -16.03
CA GLY A 867 14.85 -35.20 -15.50
C GLY A 867 15.20 -33.74 -15.18
N TYR A 868 14.26 -32.80 -15.37
CA TYR A 868 14.42 -31.39 -15.01
C TYR A 868 13.29 -30.91 -14.08
N SER A 869 13.65 -30.09 -13.09
CA SER A 869 12.71 -29.44 -12.16
C SER A 869 12.56 -27.95 -12.48
N LEU A 870 11.40 -27.37 -12.16
CA LEU A 870 11.08 -25.98 -12.49
C LEU A 870 11.62 -25.02 -11.41
N ALA A 871 12.73 -24.36 -11.70
CA ALA A 871 13.25 -23.25 -10.90
C ALA A 871 12.74 -21.92 -11.46
N GLY A 872 11.65 -21.41 -10.87
CA GLY A 872 10.99 -20.18 -11.31
C GLY A 872 10.30 -20.35 -12.67
N MET A 873 11.00 -20.00 -13.76
CA MET A 873 10.56 -20.21 -15.15
C MET A 873 11.63 -20.90 -16.02
N THR A 874 12.64 -21.51 -15.39
CA THR A 874 13.73 -22.23 -16.07
C THR A 874 13.79 -23.66 -15.58
N CYS A 875 13.94 -24.62 -16.49
CA CYS A 875 14.09 -26.03 -16.13
C CYS A 875 15.56 -26.37 -15.85
N VAL A 876 15.86 -26.68 -14.58
CA VAL A 876 17.20 -27.04 -14.09
C VAL A 876 17.30 -28.55 -13.85
N PRO A 877 18.47 -29.19 -14.04
CA PRO A 877 18.62 -30.62 -13.82
C PRO A 877 18.23 -31.05 -12.40
N GLU A 878 17.58 -32.20 -12.25
CA GLU A 878 17.29 -32.77 -10.93
C GLU A 878 18.55 -33.36 -10.29
N CYS A 879 19.14 -32.64 -9.34
CA CYS A 879 20.29 -33.13 -8.58
C CYS A 879 19.90 -34.23 -7.59
N THR A 880 20.73 -35.27 -7.50
CA THR A 880 20.52 -36.43 -6.61
C THR A 880 20.63 -36.05 -5.13
N ASN A 881 19.95 -36.80 -4.25
CA ASN A 881 20.10 -36.68 -2.80
C ASN A 881 21.58 -36.64 -2.38
N GLY A 882 21.94 -35.73 -1.48
CA GLY A 882 23.32 -35.43 -1.12
C GLY A 882 24.02 -34.38 -2.00
N THR A 883 23.34 -33.83 -3.02
CA THR A 883 23.85 -32.72 -3.86
C THR A 883 22.81 -31.62 -4.04
N PHE A 884 23.26 -30.40 -4.39
CA PHE A 884 22.45 -29.24 -4.78
C PHE A 884 22.94 -28.68 -6.13
N PHE A 885 22.10 -27.91 -6.83
CA PHE A 885 22.47 -27.32 -8.12
C PHE A 885 23.28 -26.01 -7.93
N HIS A 886 24.53 -26.00 -8.37
CA HIS A 886 25.42 -24.85 -8.27
C HIS A 886 25.30 -23.97 -9.52
N LEU A 887 24.57 -22.86 -9.40
CA LEU A 887 24.16 -22.00 -10.52
C LEU A 887 25.32 -21.41 -11.34
N GLU A 888 26.47 -21.13 -10.72
CA GLU A 888 27.64 -20.55 -11.41
C GLU A 888 28.43 -21.57 -12.24
N GLU A 889 28.40 -22.85 -11.85
CA GLU A 889 29.11 -23.93 -12.54
C GLU A 889 28.21 -24.83 -13.40
N MET A 890 26.88 -24.70 -13.25
CA MET A 890 25.85 -25.54 -13.90
C MET A 890 25.98 -27.04 -13.56
N THR A 891 26.51 -27.36 -12.38
CA THR A 891 26.80 -28.71 -11.87
C THR A 891 25.99 -29.04 -10.61
N CYS A 892 25.90 -30.33 -10.26
CA CYS A 892 25.39 -30.76 -8.96
C CYS A 892 26.56 -30.92 -7.97
N SER A 893 26.64 -30.05 -6.98
CA SER A 893 27.72 -29.99 -5.98
C SER A 893 27.29 -30.62 -4.65
N PRO A 894 28.21 -31.20 -3.85
CA PRO A 894 27.86 -31.95 -2.64
C PRO A 894 27.31 -31.07 -1.51
N CYS A 895 26.31 -31.59 -0.81
CA CYS A 895 25.79 -31.01 0.42
C CYS A 895 26.79 -31.09 1.59
N HIS A 896 26.58 -30.28 2.62
CA HIS A 896 27.20 -30.52 3.92
C HIS A 896 26.82 -31.92 4.46
N SER A 897 27.77 -32.61 5.12
CA SER A 897 27.62 -34.03 5.50
C SER A 897 26.52 -34.33 6.52
N SER A 898 25.96 -33.31 7.17
CA SER A 898 24.79 -33.41 8.04
C SER A 898 23.45 -33.39 7.29
N CYS A 899 23.45 -33.04 6.00
CA CYS A 899 22.25 -32.96 5.16
C CYS A 899 22.09 -34.23 4.31
N ARG A 900 20.85 -34.69 4.17
CA ARG A 900 20.42 -35.68 3.16
C ARG A 900 20.01 -34.99 1.85
N THR A 901 19.45 -33.80 1.95
CA THR A 901 19.19 -32.87 0.83
C THR A 901 19.43 -31.44 1.34
N CYS A 902 19.87 -30.54 0.45
CA CYS A 902 20.25 -29.18 0.80
C CYS A 902 19.93 -28.20 -0.34
N THR A 903 19.92 -26.89 -0.03
CA THR A 903 19.91 -25.82 -1.04
C THR A 903 21.32 -25.28 -1.35
N GLY A 904 22.32 -25.61 -0.53
CA GLY A 904 23.69 -25.11 -0.64
C GLY A 904 24.70 -25.95 0.16
N PRO A 905 25.99 -25.58 0.13
CA PRO A 905 27.07 -26.36 0.74
C PRO A 905 27.16 -26.21 2.28
N GLY A 906 26.37 -25.31 2.88
CA GLY A 906 26.39 -24.98 4.30
C GLY A 906 25.60 -25.94 5.18
N LYS A 907 26.09 -26.11 6.42
CA LYS A 907 25.46 -26.90 7.50
C LYS A 907 24.07 -26.39 7.96
N GLU A 908 23.71 -25.18 7.54
CA GLU A 908 22.47 -24.44 7.86
C GLU A 908 21.52 -24.37 6.65
N GLU A 909 21.90 -25.00 5.52
CA GLU A 909 21.15 -25.05 4.25
C GLU A 909 20.54 -26.44 4.01
N CYS A 910 20.37 -27.23 5.07
CA CYS A 910 19.81 -28.58 5.00
C CYS A 910 18.27 -28.55 4.89
N ILE A 911 17.72 -29.13 3.81
CA ILE A 911 16.27 -29.35 3.64
C ILE A 911 15.85 -30.60 4.44
N GLN A 912 16.63 -31.67 4.36
CA GLN A 912 16.47 -32.90 5.15
C GLN A 912 17.80 -33.28 5.80
N CYS A 913 17.74 -33.89 6.98
CA CYS A 913 18.92 -34.33 7.71
C CYS A 913 19.41 -35.72 7.29
N ALA A 914 20.72 -35.93 7.35
CA ALA A 914 21.35 -37.24 7.21
C ALA A 914 20.93 -38.19 8.35
N GLU A 915 21.10 -39.50 8.14
CA GLU A 915 20.75 -40.49 9.16
C GLU A 915 21.59 -40.27 10.44
N GLY A 916 20.93 -40.34 11.60
CA GLY A 916 21.54 -39.99 12.90
C GLY A 916 21.56 -38.48 13.24
N TYR A 917 21.08 -37.60 12.35
CA TYR A 917 20.93 -36.17 12.63
C TYR A 917 19.46 -35.77 12.82
N LEU A 918 19.24 -34.81 13.72
CA LEU A 918 17.94 -34.25 14.11
C LEU A 918 17.76 -32.87 13.46
N GLN A 919 16.56 -32.57 12.96
CA GLN A 919 16.27 -31.25 12.42
C GLN A 919 15.98 -30.25 13.56
N GLN A 920 16.70 -29.12 13.58
CA GLN A 920 16.45 -28.02 14.50
C GLN A 920 16.70 -26.68 13.81
N GLU A 921 15.67 -25.91 13.49
CA GLU A 921 15.84 -24.52 13.03
C GLU A 921 16.79 -24.41 11.81
N TRP A 922 16.46 -25.12 10.72
CA TRP A 922 17.19 -25.20 9.43
C TRP A 922 18.57 -25.87 9.42
N ARG A 923 19.18 -26.11 10.59
CA ARG A 923 20.39 -26.94 10.76
C ARG A 923 20.05 -28.38 11.15
N CYS A 924 20.99 -29.28 10.87
CA CYS A 924 20.93 -30.68 11.27
C CYS A 924 21.96 -30.97 12.38
N VAL A 925 21.49 -31.40 13.55
CA VAL A 925 22.30 -31.56 14.77
C VAL A 925 22.23 -32.99 15.30
N GLN A 926 23.34 -33.53 15.82
CA GLN A 926 23.35 -34.90 16.37
C GLN A 926 22.56 -35.02 17.68
N THR A 927 22.47 -33.92 18.44
CA THR A 927 21.71 -33.81 19.70
C THR A 927 21.05 -32.44 19.78
N CYS A 928 19.79 -32.38 20.22
CA CYS A 928 19.11 -31.12 20.49
C CYS A 928 19.86 -30.29 21.53
N ILE A 929 19.97 -28.97 21.31
CA ILE A 929 20.65 -28.07 22.27
C ILE A 929 19.80 -27.85 23.53
N PRO A 930 20.39 -27.42 24.67
CA PRO A 930 19.62 -27.05 25.86
C PRO A 930 18.51 -26.04 25.53
N GLY A 931 17.30 -26.32 26.03
CA GLY A 931 16.06 -25.63 25.65
C GLY A 931 15.24 -26.32 24.55
N TYR A 932 15.65 -27.50 24.07
CA TYR A 932 14.93 -28.32 23.09
C TYR A 932 14.92 -29.80 23.50
N TYR A 933 13.95 -30.57 22.98
CA TYR A 933 13.79 -32.02 23.19
C TYR A 933 13.50 -32.72 21.86
N SER A 934 13.89 -33.99 21.72
CA SER A 934 13.66 -34.79 20.52
C SER A 934 12.30 -35.51 20.56
N GLU A 935 11.49 -35.38 19.51
CA GLU A 935 10.25 -36.15 19.33
C GLU A 935 10.14 -36.69 17.89
N GLU A 936 9.28 -37.70 17.70
CA GLU A 936 8.93 -38.27 16.39
C GLU A 936 7.61 -37.62 15.93
N ALA A 937 7.69 -36.68 14.97
CA ALA A 937 6.53 -35.94 14.51
C ALA A 937 5.56 -36.82 13.73
N ALA A 938 4.29 -36.85 14.13
CA ALA A 938 3.26 -37.69 13.53
C ALA A 938 3.06 -37.39 12.03
N GLY A 939 3.55 -38.29 11.18
CA GLY A 939 3.48 -38.19 9.71
C GLY A 939 4.80 -37.87 9.00
N VAL A 940 5.92 -37.68 9.72
CA VAL A 940 7.23 -37.40 9.12
C VAL A 940 8.26 -38.46 9.57
N PRO A 941 9.03 -39.10 8.66
CA PRO A 941 9.89 -40.24 9.02
C PRO A 941 11.23 -39.88 9.67
N HIS A 942 11.37 -38.69 10.27
CA HIS A 942 12.62 -38.21 10.88
C HIS A 942 12.36 -37.54 12.24
N LYS A 943 13.33 -37.65 13.16
CA LYS A 943 13.28 -37.04 14.50
C LYS A 943 13.66 -35.56 14.42
N MET A 944 12.94 -34.72 15.17
CA MET A 944 13.19 -33.27 15.20
C MET A 944 13.23 -32.73 16.63
N CYS A 945 13.89 -31.58 16.78
CA CYS A 945 14.09 -30.92 18.06
C CYS A 945 13.03 -29.85 18.30
N HIS A 946 12.02 -30.18 19.11
CA HIS A 946 11.00 -29.25 19.55
C HIS A 946 11.50 -28.38 20.71
N ARG A 947 11.08 -27.12 20.75
CA ARG A 947 11.51 -26.16 21.78
C ARG A 947 10.77 -26.40 23.10
N CYS A 948 11.49 -26.33 24.21
CA CYS A 948 10.93 -26.36 25.56
C CYS A 948 10.09 -25.12 25.88
N GLU A 949 9.18 -25.26 26.84
CA GLU A 949 8.36 -24.17 27.38
C GLU A 949 9.21 -23.01 27.96
N ALA A 950 8.64 -21.81 28.06
CA ALA A 950 9.33 -20.62 28.54
C ALA A 950 9.98 -20.83 29.92
N ASN A 951 11.15 -20.21 30.12
CA ASN A 951 11.98 -20.29 31.33
C ASN A 951 12.55 -21.68 31.68
N CYS A 952 12.18 -22.72 30.94
CA CYS A 952 12.80 -24.04 31.02
C CYS A 952 14.18 -24.05 30.33
N LEU A 953 15.13 -24.81 30.88
CA LEU A 953 16.48 -25.04 30.35
C LEU A 953 16.67 -26.46 29.80
N THR A 954 16.00 -27.46 30.38
CA THR A 954 15.87 -28.81 29.81
C THR A 954 14.49 -29.38 30.11
N CYS A 955 13.84 -30.00 29.14
CA CYS A 955 12.53 -30.65 29.26
C CYS A 955 12.57 -32.06 28.65
N SER A 956 11.48 -32.82 28.80
CA SER A 956 11.39 -34.22 28.34
C SER A 956 10.18 -34.54 27.45
N GLY A 957 9.45 -33.52 26.98
CA GLY A 957 8.26 -33.63 26.15
C GLY A 957 7.51 -32.30 26.03
N PRO A 958 6.31 -32.29 25.42
CA PRO A 958 5.45 -31.10 25.39
C PRO A 958 4.86 -30.75 26.78
N GLY A 959 4.62 -29.47 27.02
CA GLY A 959 3.96 -28.95 28.23
C GLY A 959 4.79 -29.06 29.51
N MET A 960 4.11 -29.31 30.64
CA MET A 960 4.66 -29.37 32.02
C MET A 960 5.60 -30.58 32.24
N THR A 961 6.70 -30.63 31.52
CA THR A 961 7.73 -31.68 31.57
C THR A 961 9.13 -31.11 31.75
N CYS A 962 9.24 -29.88 32.24
CA CYS A 962 10.55 -29.29 32.51
C CYS A 962 11.28 -30.09 33.60
N THR A 963 12.57 -30.35 33.35
CA THR A 963 13.46 -31.10 34.25
C THR A 963 14.52 -30.21 34.89
N ARG A 964 14.82 -29.05 34.30
CA ARG A 964 15.69 -28.01 34.88
C ARG A 964 15.33 -26.64 34.33
N CYS A 965 15.33 -25.63 35.19
CA CYS A 965 15.02 -24.25 34.84
C CYS A 965 16.26 -23.45 34.43
N LYS A 966 16.03 -22.29 33.81
CA LYS A 966 17.07 -21.26 33.61
C LYS A 966 17.41 -20.60 34.95
N GLU A 967 18.58 -19.98 35.03
CA GLU A 967 19.01 -19.24 36.21
C GLU A 967 18.00 -18.15 36.58
N SER A 968 17.86 -17.89 37.90
CA SER A 968 16.77 -17.14 38.58
C SER A 968 15.37 -17.79 38.61
N TYR A 969 15.19 -19.00 38.10
CA TYR A 969 13.94 -19.76 38.20
C TYR A 969 14.10 -21.10 38.95
N SER A 970 13.18 -21.39 39.87
CA SER A 970 13.05 -22.66 40.59
C SER A 970 12.01 -23.58 39.94
N LEU A 971 12.25 -24.90 40.00
CA LEU A 971 11.39 -25.91 39.39
C LEU A 971 10.30 -26.37 40.38
N VAL A 972 9.05 -26.01 40.10
CA VAL A 972 7.89 -26.40 40.90
C VAL A 972 6.87 -27.11 40.00
N SER A 973 6.47 -28.33 40.37
CA SER A 973 5.48 -29.12 39.63
C SER A 973 5.78 -29.28 38.12
N ARG A 974 7.06 -29.40 37.74
CA ARG A 974 7.58 -29.47 36.35
C ARG A 974 7.42 -28.18 35.52
N THR A 975 7.23 -27.04 36.17
CA THR A 975 7.21 -25.69 35.57
C THR A 975 8.21 -24.78 36.29
N CYS A 976 8.69 -23.74 35.61
CA CYS A 976 9.74 -22.84 36.13
C CYS A 976 9.16 -21.50 36.59
N ILE A 977 9.34 -21.16 37.87
CA ILE A 977 8.85 -19.92 38.51
C ILE A 977 10.01 -19.13 39.13
N VAL A 978 9.93 -17.80 39.15
CA VAL A 978 11.00 -16.96 39.72
C VAL A 978 11.03 -17.11 41.24
N ASP A 979 12.21 -17.40 41.80
CA ASP A 979 12.36 -17.55 43.26
C ASP A 979 12.64 -16.19 43.94
N ALA A 980 11.57 -15.42 44.10
CA ALA A 980 11.57 -14.09 44.71
C ALA A 980 10.51 -13.98 45.82
N SER A 981 10.58 -14.91 46.79
CA SER A 981 10.05 -14.79 48.15
C SER A 981 8.67 -14.12 48.33
N CYS A 982 7.58 -14.85 48.04
CA CYS A 982 6.26 -14.54 48.61
C CYS A 982 6.08 -15.18 50.00
N ASN A 983 6.89 -14.72 50.96
CA ASN A 983 6.65 -14.81 52.41
C ASN A 983 7.00 -13.44 53.01
N ASN A 984 6.30 -13.01 54.07
CA ASN A 984 6.36 -11.69 54.74
C ASN A 984 5.46 -10.57 54.19
N ALA A 985 4.67 -10.80 53.14
CA ALA A 985 3.66 -9.82 52.71
C ALA A 985 2.53 -9.67 53.75
N ASP A 986 2.08 -10.79 54.34
CA ASP A 986 0.94 -10.83 55.26
C ASP A 986 1.26 -10.26 56.66
N GLU A 987 2.49 -10.42 57.14
CA GLU A 987 2.87 -10.02 58.51
C GLU A 987 2.91 -8.50 58.66
N VAL A 988 3.56 -7.80 57.73
CA VAL A 988 3.57 -6.31 57.66
C VAL A 988 2.15 -5.77 57.41
N PHE A 989 1.33 -6.49 56.64
CA PHE A 989 -0.07 -6.12 56.40
C PHE A 989 -0.94 -6.26 57.66
N CYS A 990 -0.86 -7.39 58.38
CA CYS A 990 -1.57 -7.58 59.64
C CYS A 990 -1.10 -6.55 60.70
N GLU A 991 0.19 -6.23 60.82
CA GLU A 991 0.71 -5.15 61.68
C GLU A 991 0.16 -3.76 61.31
N MET A 992 0.14 -3.40 60.02
CA MET A 992 -0.43 -2.13 59.55
C MET A 992 -1.94 -2.03 59.84
N VAL A 993 -2.67 -3.16 59.74
CA VAL A 993 -4.10 -3.26 60.05
C VAL A 993 -4.37 -3.16 61.56
N LYS A 994 -3.50 -3.77 62.38
CA LYS A 994 -3.56 -3.79 63.86
C LYS A 994 -3.29 -2.40 64.45
N SER A 995 -2.21 -1.75 64.01
CA SER A 995 -1.82 -0.39 64.43
C SER A 995 -2.84 0.70 64.06
N ASN A 996 -3.51 0.57 62.89
CA ASN A 996 -4.52 1.54 62.43
C ASN A 996 -5.97 1.17 62.81
N ARG A 997 -6.17 0.13 63.65
CA ARG A 997 -7.48 -0.36 64.12
C ARG A 997 -8.52 -0.62 63.02
N LEU A 998 -8.09 -1.01 61.81
CA LEU A 998 -8.97 -0.99 60.64
C LEU A 998 -10.12 -2.02 60.74
N CYS A 999 -9.93 -3.11 61.47
CA CYS A 999 -10.97 -4.14 61.71
C CYS A 999 -12.09 -3.69 62.65
N GLU A 1000 -11.94 -2.58 63.40
CA GLU A 1000 -13.04 -1.97 64.18
C GLU A 1000 -14.07 -1.29 63.27
N LYS A 1001 -13.69 -0.92 62.03
CA LYS A 1001 -14.57 -0.29 61.05
C LYS A 1001 -15.34 -1.35 60.26
N THR A 1002 -16.68 -1.26 60.28
CA THR A 1002 -17.59 -2.28 59.72
C THR A 1002 -17.32 -2.66 58.27
N LEU A 1003 -16.84 -1.72 57.44
CA LEU A 1003 -16.56 -1.95 56.02
C LEU A 1003 -15.38 -2.92 55.78
N TYR A 1004 -14.41 -2.98 56.69
CA TYR A 1004 -13.18 -3.77 56.53
C TYR A 1004 -13.17 -5.08 57.33
N ARG A 1005 -14.15 -5.26 58.24
CA ARG A 1005 -14.23 -6.41 59.15
C ARG A 1005 -14.30 -7.76 58.42
N GLN A 1006 -15.00 -7.83 57.28
CA GLN A 1006 -15.03 -9.05 56.43
C GLN A 1006 -13.70 -9.33 55.72
N PHE A 1007 -12.85 -8.33 55.51
CA PHE A 1007 -11.54 -8.49 54.88
C PHE A 1007 -10.52 -9.05 55.88
N CYS A 1008 -10.49 -8.51 57.11
CA CYS A 1008 -9.63 -9.02 58.18
C CYS A 1008 -9.84 -10.51 58.45
N CYS A 1009 -11.10 -10.97 58.49
CA CYS A 1009 -11.47 -12.36 58.77
C CYS A 1009 -11.11 -13.39 57.67
N ARG A 1010 -10.43 -12.97 56.58
CA ARG A 1010 -9.96 -13.87 55.52
C ARG A 1010 -8.44 -14.03 55.44
N THR A 1011 -7.65 -13.21 56.14
CA THR A 1011 -6.20 -13.11 55.89
C THR A 1011 -5.32 -13.31 57.13
N CYS A 1012 -5.73 -12.83 58.31
CA CYS A 1012 -5.00 -13.09 59.57
C CYS A 1012 -5.74 -14.18 60.37
N LEU A 1013 -5.02 -15.20 60.89
CA LEU A 1013 -5.59 -16.24 61.75
C LEU A 1013 -5.84 -15.72 63.17
N MET A 1014 -6.88 -16.24 63.86
CA MET A 1014 -7.37 -15.73 65.15
C MET A 1014 -6.43 -15.90 66.38
N ASN A 1015 -5.23 -16.44 66.20
CA ASN A 1015 -4.25 -16.66 67.28
C ASN A 1015 -3.01 -15.74 67.10
N GLY A 1016 -3.19 -14.42 67.12
CA GLY A 1016 -2.08 -13.44 67.00
C GLY A 1016 -2.47 -11.96 66.90
#